data_AF-A0A7C9PS87-F1
#
_entry.id   AF-A0A7C9PS87-F1
#
_cell.length_a   1.000
_cell.length_b   1.000
_cell.length_c   1.000
_cell.angle_alpha   90.00
_cell.angle_beta   90.00
_cell.angle_gamma   90.00
#
_symmetry.space_group_name_H-M   'P 1'
#
loop_
_entity.id
_entity.type
_entity.pdbx_description
1 polymer ?
#
loop_
_entity_poly.entity_id
_entity_poly.type
_entity_poly.pdbx_seq_one_letter_code
_entity_poly.pdbx_strand_id
1 'polypeptide(L)'
;MEVIQEAGSTLWQQHLPENHSFYFQIPESDRETDLADNLAADKLSLATDNQSAANQSVTSVNQSAANPSVNSSVTSANQSAANQSVTSVNQFAANQSVNSSVTSANQSAANQSVNSSVTSVNQSAANQSVTSANQSAANQSVNSSVTYVNPSAANQSVNSSVTSVNQSAANQSAANPSAANPSVTSVNPSAATKILIGFAGAKLASNSKASEAQLPTVQWYPRVLWVGIGCERGTSKAVMEKAIAQVFQANNLAEEAIAGIATIDLKADEVGLLELCQERDLPLRVFSAERLRSLSVPTPSEIVNKEVGTPSVAEAAAILAALEAGSAIVPVSNPNSPENSEQANDGQNSKDPNDSKLTTQNSNLLITKQIFRLEGQPGAATIAVSRGEREYTGREGKLLLVGIGPGQLEQMTPAAQMAITGADAIIGYSLYINLISSLLRPGQIVESLPIAWERQRAERAIALANWGLTVAVVSSGDAGIYGMAGLVFEQLRAQNWDGKTPGVEVFPGITALQAAASRLGAPLMHDFCAISLSDLLTPWPVIEKRLEAAARGDFVTALYNPRSQTRTEQISVARQIFLQHRDAQTPVAIARSVYRERELITITTLEKMLDFPIDMLSTVLIGNQSTGFYENWLITPRGYLS
;
A
#
# COMPACT_ATOMS: atom_id res chain seq x y z
N MET A 1 7.18 12.25 -8.97
CA MET A 1 7.45 11.69 -7.63
C MET A 1 6.37 12.26 -6.74
N GLU A 2 5.37 11.47 -6.41
CA GLU A 2 4.39 11.81 -5.39
C GLU A 2 4.92 11.12 -4.12
N VAL A 3 5.23 11.92 -3.10
CA VAL A 3 5.64 11.42 -1.79
C VAL A 3 4.40 11.64 -0.93
N ILE A 4 3.86 10.60 -0.31
CA ILE A 4 2.78 10.71 0.69
C ILE A 4 3.43 10.47 2.05
N GLN A 5 3.27 11.42 2.98
CA GLN A 5 4.03 11.50 4.23
C GLN A 5 3.07 11.69 5.41
N GLU A 6 3.38 11.05 6.52
CA GLU A 6 2.77 11.35 7.82
C GLU A 6 3.35 12.68 8.33
N ALA A 7 2.50 13.69 8.55
CA ALA A 7 2.94 15.03 8.91
C ALA A 7 3.83 15.00 10.18
N GLY A 8 5.11 15.39 10.03
CA GLY A 8 6.05 15.55 11.15
C GLY A 8 7.18 14.50 11.30
N SER A 9 7.21 13.43 10.51
CA SER A 9 8.26 12.39 10.64
C SER A 9 9.47 12.58 9.72
N THR A 10 10.70 12.55 10.27
CA THR A 10 11.98 12.54 9.53
C THR A 10 12.60 11.13 9.38
N LEU A 11 11.96 10.09 9.94
CA LEU A 11 12.49 8.71 10.00
C LEU A 11 12.89 8.12 8.64
N TRP A 12 12.23 8.55 7.56
CA TRP A 12 12.54 8.08 6.20
C TRP A 12 13.87 8.63 5.67
N GLN A 13 14.35 9.79 6.14
CA GLN A 13 15.64 10.35 5.72
C GLN A 13 16.82 9.46 6.14
N GLN A 14 16.68 8.75 7.26
CA GLN A 14 17.68 7.79 7.74
C GLN A 14 17.83 6.58 6.82
N HIS A 15 16.89 6.38 5.90
CA HIS A 15 16.87 5.27 4.93
C HIS A 15 17.33 5.71 3.53
N LEU A 16 17.76 6.98 3.36
CA LEU A 16 18.33 7.45 2.11
C LEU A 16 19.81 7.01 1.98
N PRO A 17 20.27 6.64 0.77
CA PRO A 17 21.69 6.33 0.54
C PRO A 17 22.61 7.49 0.93
N GLU A 18 23.83 7.20 1.38
CA GLU A 18 24.81 8.18 1.93
C GLU A 18 25.24 9.31 0.97
N ASN A 19 24.76 9.38 -0.26
CA ASN A 19 25.01 10.47 -1.21
C ASN A 19 23.74 10.90 -1.98
N HIS A 20 22.57 10.69 -1.39
CA HIS A 20 21.29 11.01 -2.03
C HIS A 20 21.11 12.53 -2.17
N SER A 21 20.75 13.00 -3.37
CA SER A 21 20.69 14.44 -3.73
C SER A 21 19.54 15.24 -3.08
N PHE A 22 18.83 14.64 -2.12
CA PHE A 22 17.66 15.20 -1.47
C PHE A 22 17.97 15.51 -0.01
N TYR A 23 17.68 16.74 0.40
CA TYR A 23 17.82 17.22 1.77
C TYR A 23 16.52 17.87 2.20
N PHE A 24 16.01 17.51 3.38
CA PHE A 24 14.77 18.08 3.92
C PHE A 24 15.09 18.96 5.12
N GLN A 25 14.42 20.10 5.17
CA GLN A 25 14.67 21.15 6.15
C GLN A 25 13.33 21.55 6.75
N ILE A 26 13.13 21.27 8.04
CA ILE A 26 12.02 21.81 8.81
C ILE A 26 12.39 23.25 9.21
N PRO A 27 11.54 24.25 8.97
CA PRO A 27 11.75 25.63 9.39
C PRO A 27 12.01 25.73 10.90
N GLU A 28 13.01 26.50 11.32
CA GLU A 28 13.42 26.62 12.73
C GLU A 28 12.32 27.13 13.68
N SER A 29 11.24 27.72 13.15
CA SER A 29 10.10 28.19 13.93
C SER A 29 9.20 27.07 14.47
N ASP A 30 9.28 25.86 13.92
CA ASP A 30 8.33 24.77 14.17
C ASP A 30 8.94 23.63 15.01
N ARG A 31 10.14 23.83 15.57
CA ARG A 31 10.68 22.91 16.60
C ARG A 31 9.98 23.19 17.93
N GLU A 32 8.77 22.65 18.11
CA GLU A 32 8.31 22.38 19.47
C GLU A 32 9.33 21.45 20.13
N THR A 33 9.73 21.79 21.35
CA THR A 33 10.74 21.08 22.13
C THR A 33 10.22 19.70 22.51
N ASP A 34 10.41 18.72 21.63
CA ASP A 34 10.30 17.31 22.01
C ASP A 34 11.49 16.98 22.92
N LEU A 35 11.18 16.73 24.20
CA LEU A 35 12.12 16.31 25.24
C LEU A 35 12.82 14.96 24.94
N ALA A 36 12.60 14.34 23.77
CA ALA A 36 13.24 13.11 23.33
C ALA A 36 14.66 13.33 22.73
N ASP A 37 14.96 14.53 22.21
CA ASP A 37 16.24 14.77 21.51
C ASP A 37 17.45 14.92 22.45
N ASN A 38 17.22 15.26 23.73
CA ASN A 38 18.30 15.42 24.71
C ASN A 38 18.81 14.09 25.31
N LEU A 39 18.18 12.96 25.02
CA LEU A 39 18.66 11.63 25.44
C LEU A 39 19.53 10.94 24.38
N ALA A 40 19.52 11.42 23.15
CA ALA A 40 20.37 10.91 22.06
C ALA A 40 21.77 11.57 22.05
N ALA A 41 21.87 12.84 22.48
CA ALA A 41 23.14 13.57 22.53
C ALA A 41 24.11 13.02 23.62
N ASP A 42 23.59 12.57 24.76
CA ASP A 42 24.42 12.01 25.85
C ASP A 42 24.88 10.56 25.60
N LYS A 43 24.26 9.83 24.66
CA LYS A 43 24.72 8.49 24.26
C LYS A 43 25.73 8.51 23.12
N LEU A 44 25.82 9.61 22.37
CA LEU A 44 26.79 9.77 21.28
C LEU A 44 28.17 10.20 21.81
N SER A 45 28.26 10.88 22.96
CA SER A 45 29.56 11.21 23.58
C SER A 45 30.24 9.97 24.20
N LEU A 46 29.48 9.05 24.79
CA LEU A 46 30.00 7.81 25.39
C LEU A 46 30.45 6.74 24.38
N ALA A 47 29.96 6.77 23.13
CA ALA A 47 30.37 5.84 22.07
C ALA A 47 31.66 6.27 21.36
N THR A 48 31.92 7.58 21.31
CA THR A 48 33.07 8.15 20.58
C THR A 48 34.38 8.03 21.39
N ASP A 49 34.30 7.97 22.72
CA ASP A 49 35.46 7.77 23.60
C ASP A 49 35.97 6.32 23.67
N ASN A 50 35.13 5.33 23.36
CA ASN A 50 35.55 3.92 23.33
C ASN A 50 36.16 3.47 21.98
N GLN A 51 35.95 4.24 20.91
CA GLN A 51 36.49 3.92 19.59
C GLN A 51 37.90 4.51 19.37
N SER A 52 38.25 5.58 20.10
CA SER A 52 39.59 6.16 20.11
C SER A 52 40.59 5.35 20.96
N ALA A 53 40.14 4.67 22.02
CA ALA A 53 40.97 3.79 22.85
C ALA A 53 41.33 2.44 22.17
N ALA A 54 40.45 1.92 21.30
CA ALA A 54 40.70 0.68 20.55
C ALA A 54 41.67 0.88 19.37
N ASN A 55 41.70 2.07 18.76
CA ASN A 55 42.63 2.37 17.65
C ASN A 55 44.05 2.76 18.09
N GLN A 56 44.26 3.13 19.36
CA GLN A 56 45.60 3.38 19.91
C GLN A 56 46.32 2.10 20.39
N SER A 57 45.61 0.99 20.58
CA SER A 57 46.18 -0.29 21.03
C SER A 57 46.58 -1.24 19.88
N VAL A 58 46.10 -1.01 18.66
CA VAL A 58 46.47 -1.79 17.46
C VAL A 58 47.74 -1.23 16.77
N THR A 59 48.09 0.02 17.03
CA THR A 59 49.23 0.70 16.37
C THR A 59 50.57 0.49 17.08
N SER A 60 50.59 -0.08 18.29
CA SER A 60 51.83 -0.34 19.07
C SER A 60 52.36 -1.78 19.01
N VAL A 61 51.65 -2.71 18.37
CA VAL A 61 52.07 -4.13 18.29
C VAL A 61 52.81 -4.47 16.98
N ASN A 62 52.80 -3.60 15.97
CA ASN A 62 53.32 -3.92 14.63
C ASN A 62 54.70 -3.34 14.27
N GLN A 63 55.50 -2.88 15.25
CA GLN A 63 56.87 -2.42 15.02
C GLN A 63 57.98 -3.40 15.46
N SER A 64 57.67 -4.64 15.82
CA SER A 64 58.70 -5.61 16.22
C SER A 64 58.52 -7.01 15.62
N ALA A 65 58.87 -7.19 14.34
CA ALA A 65 59.44 -8.44 13.81
C ALA A 65 59.75 -8.29 12.30
N ALA A 66 61.03 -8.29 11.95
CA ALA A 66 61.52 -8.35 10.58
C ALA A 66 61.52 -9.81 10.06
N ASN A 67 60.97 -10.08 8.87
CA ASN A 67 61.31 -11.30 8.11
C ASN A 67 61.08 -11.12 6.58
N PRO A 68 62.12 -11.09 5.73
CA PRO A 68 62.00 -10.77 4.29
C PRO A 68 61.40 -11.86 3.38
N SER A 69 61.19 -13.09 3.85
CA SER A 69 60.78 -14.22 2.99
C SER A 69 59.28 -14.36 2.74
N VAL A 70 58.44 -13.59 3.46
CA VAL A 70 56.97 -13.64 3.33
C VAL A 70 56.47 -12.68 2.23
N ASN A 71 57.23 -11.63 1.90
CA ASN A 71 56.78 -10.57 1.00
C ASN A 71 56.82 -10.95 -0.50
N SER A 72 57.70 -11.85 -0.92
CA SER A 72 57.76 -12.31 -2.31
C SER A 72 56.62 -13.26 -2.67
N SER A 73 56.18 -14.10 -1.73
CA SER A 73 55.09 -15.05 -1.92
C SER A 73 53.71 -14.37 -1.96
N VAL A 74 53.50 -13.32 -1.17
CA VAL A 74 52.24 -12.55 -1.16
C VAL A 74 52.10 -11.67 -2.42
N THR A 75 53.21 -11.12 -2.93
CA THR A 75 53.19 -10.31 -4.15
C THR A 75 52.90 -11.15 -5.40
N SER A 76 53.42 -12.39 -5.45
CA SER A 76 53.17 -13.36 -6.54
C SER A 76 51.71 -13.85 -6.57
N ALA A 77 51.10 -14.04 -5.39
CA ALA A 77 49.72 -14.47 -5.24
C ALA A 77 48.71 -13.37 -5.64
N ASN A 78 49.00 -12.10 -5.32
CA ASN A 78 48.13 -10.98 -5.66
C ASN A 78 48.14 -10.63 -7.17
N GLN A 79 49.26 -10.84 -7.88
CA GLN A 79 49.30 -10.66 -9.34
C GLN A 79 48.55 -11.76 -10.11
N SER A 80 48.55 -13.00 -9.59
CA SER A 80 47.76 -14.11 -10.14
C SER A 80 46.25 -13.90 -9.96
N ALA A 81 45.82 -13.42 -8.79
CA ALA A 81 44.42 -13.14 -8.48
C ALA A 81 43.86 -11.95 -9.32
N ALA A 82 44.67 -10.91 -9.55
CA ALA A 82 44.27 -9.78 -10.40
C ALA A 82 44.08 -10.17 -11.88
N ASN A 83 44.96 -11.01 -12.43
CA ASN A 83 44.86 -11.45 -13.84
C ASN A 83 43.71 -12.44 -14.09
N GLN A 84 43.35 -13.28 -13.10
CA GLN A 84 42.16 -14.14 -13.18
C GLN A 84 40.85 -13.34 -13.09
N SER A 85 40.84 -12.23 -12.36
CA SER A 85 39.70 -11.33 -12.22
C SER A 85 39.42 -10.50 -13.48
N VAL A 86 40.46 -10.08 -14.20
CA VAL A 86 40.30 -9.33 -15.47
C VAL A 86 39.84 -10.24 -16.61
N THR A 87 40.24 -11.52 -16.60
CA THR A 87 39.83 -12.51 -17.61
C THR A 87 38.35 -12.92 -17.44
N SER A 88 37.85 -13.02 -16.19
CA SER A 88 36.44 -13.31 -15.91
C SER A 88 35.50 -12.14 -16.21
N VAL A 89 35.95 -10.89 -16.00
CA VAL A 89 35.18 -9.68 -16.36
C VAL A 89 35.04 -9.52 -17.89
N ASN A 90 36.07 -9.82 -18.67
CA ASN A 90 36.00 -9.77 -20.13
C ASN A 90 35.16 -10.91 -20.74
N GLN A 91 35.13 -12.10 -20.14
CA GLN A 91 34.19 -13.18 -20.53
C GLN A 91 32.74 -12.87 -20.19
N PHE A 92 32.48 -12.15 -19.08
CA PHE A 92 31.13 -11.75 -18.68
C PHE A 92 30.55 -10.66 -19.60
N ALA A 93 31.37 -9.70 -20.04
CA ALA A 93 30.96 -8.65 -20.97
C ALA A 93 30.63 -9.19 -22.37
N ALA A 94 31.40 -10.17 -22.88
CA ALA A 94 31.13 -10.80 -24.16
C ALA A 94 29.82 -11.63 -24.14
N ASN A 95 29.55 -12.38 -23.07
CA ASN A 95 28.32 -13.18 -22.92
C ASN A 95 27.05 -12.33 -22.75
N GLN A 96 27.14 -11.14 -22.12
CA GLN A 96 26.02 -10.19 -22.03
C GLN A 96 25.62 -9.62 -23.39
N SER A 97 26.58 -9.38 -24.30
CA SER A 97 26.31 -8.85 -25.65
C SER A 97 25.63 -9.88 -26.58
N VAL A 98 25.97 -11.17 -26.43
CA VAL A 98 25.34 -12.27 -27.18
C VAL A 98 23.95 -12.57 -26.64
N ASN A 99 23.75 -12.56 -25.31
CA ASN A 99 22.43 -12.77 -24.70
C ASN A 99 21.44 -11.64 -25.02
N SER A 100 21.88 -10.38 -25.04
CA SER A 100 21.01 -9.25 -25.40
C SER A 100 20.58 -9.29 -26.87
N SER A 101 21.46 -9.75 -27.77
CA SER A 101 21.17 -9.93 -29.20
C SER A 101 20.21 -11.11 -29.48
N VAL A 102 20.38 -12.24 -28.78
CA VAL A 102 19.47 -13.40 -28.88
C VAL A 102 18.11 -13.11 -28.24
N THR A 103 18.08 -12.36 -27.12
CA THR A 103 16.84 -11.97 -26.45
C THR A 103 16.01 -11.03 -27.32
N SER A 104 16.64 -10.03 -27.95
CA SER A 104 15.93 -9.09 -28.85
C SER A 104 15.44 -9.76 -30.14
N ALA A 105 16.19 -10.72 -30.69
CA ALA A 105 15.73 -11.55 -31.82
C ALA A 105 14.51 -12.41 -31.44
N ASN A 106 14.54 -13.11 -30.30
CA ASN A 106 13.43 -13.94 -29.81
C ASN A 106 12.19 -13.11 -29.43
N GLN A 107 12.38 -11.91 -28.90
CA GLN A 107 11.29 -10.99 -28.57
C GLN A 107 10.62 -10.43 -29.83
N SER A 108 11.38 -10.19 -30.91
CA SER A 108 10.82 -9.80 -32.22
C SER A 108 9.97 -10.90 -32.86
N ALA A 109 10.41 -12.16 -32.76
CA ALA A 109 9.70 -13.32 -33.32
C ALA A 109 8.43 -13.65 -32.52
N ALA A 110 8.48 -13.53 -31.18
CA ALA A 110 7.32 -13.67 -30.31
C ALA A 110 6.27 -12.55 -30.54
N ASN A 111 6.72 -11.30 -30.72
CA ASN A 111 5.80 -10.19 -30.98
C ASN A 111 5.12 -10.28 -32.36
N GLN A 112 5.79 -10.84 -33.38
CA GLN A 112 5.16 -11.09 -34.69
C GLN A 112 4.11 -12.21 -34.63
N SER A 113 4.33 -13.28 -33.86
CA SER A 113 3.34 -14.37 -33.71
C SER A 113 2.14 -13.95 -32.87
N VAL A 114 2.37 -13.15 -31.82
CA VAL A 114 1.30 -12.59 -30.97
C VAL A 114 0.46 -11.58 -31.75
N ASN A 115 1.07 -10.67 -32.53
CA ASN A 115 0.29 -9.73 -33.36
C ASN A 115 -0.54 -10.44 -34.44
N SER A 116 -0.03 -11.53 -35.03
CA SER A 116 -0.78 -12.34 -36.00
C SER A 116 -1.98 -13.05 -35.35
N SER A 117 -1.82 -13.50 -34.10
CA SER A 117 -2.86 -14.18 -33.32
C SER A 117 -3.91 -13.21 -32.76
N VAL A 118 -3.50 -12.02 -32.33
CA VAL A 118 -4.42 -10.96 -31.87
C VAL A 118 -5.24 -10.40 -33.03
N THR A 119 -4.64 -10.29 -34.23
CA THR A 119 -5.38 -9.84 -35.43
C THR A 119 -6.45 -10.85 -35.82
N SER A 120 -6.17 -12.16 -35.78
CA SER A 120 -7.16 -13.20 -36.12
C SER A 120 -8.27 -13.35 -35.08
N VAL A 121 -7.96 -13.17 -33.79
CA VAL A 121 -8.96 -13.17 -32.70
C VAL A 121 -9.85 -11.93 -32.77
N ASN A 122 -9.30 -10.74 -33.03
CA ASN A 122 -10.11 -9.52 -33.18
C ASN A 122 -11.00 -9.55 -34.43
N GLN A 123 -10.57 -10.21 -35.51
CA GLN A 123 -11.37 -10.35 -36.72
C GLN A 123 -12.52 -11.37 -36.53
N SER A 124 -12.34 -12.41 -35.72
CA SER A 124 -13.41 -13.35 -35.37
C SER A 124 -14.41 -12.76 -34.38
N ALA A 125 -13.93 -11.99 -33.38
CA ALA A 125 -14.76 -11.31 -32.40
C ALA A 125 -15.62 -10.19 -33.05
N ALA A 126 -15.07 -9.44 -34.01
CA ALA A 126 -15.82 -8.43 -34.75
C ALA A 126 -16.93 -9.05 -35.60
N ASN A 127 -16.68 -10.18 -36.26
CA ASN A 127 -17.68 -10.88 -37.08
C ASN A 127 -18.81 -11.52 -36.24
N GLN A 128 -18.51 -12.02 -35.04
CA GLN A 128 -19.53 -12.52 -34.10
C GLN A 128 -20.37 -11.39 -33.48
N SER A 129 -19.77 -10.23 -33.25
CA SER A 129 -20.45 -9.03 -32.71
C SER A 129 -21.40 -8.39 -33.73
N VAL A 130 -21.03 -8.33 -35.01
CA VAL A 130 -21.89 -7.80 -36.08
C VAL A 130 -23.07 -8.72 -36.38
N THR A 131 -22.88 -10.05 -36.26
CA THR A 131 -23.96 -11.03 -36.49
C THR A 131 -25.01 -11.02 -35.36
N SER A 132 -24.58 -10.81 -34.12
CA SER A 132 -25.46 -10.70 -32.94
C SER A 132 -26.17 -9.34 -32.85
N ALA A 133 -25.52 -8.25 -33.27
CA ALA A 133 -26.14 -6.91 -33.36
C ALA A 133 -27.21 -6.81 -34.47
N ASN A 134 -27.02 -7.49 -35.61
CA ASN A 134 -28.03 -7.48 -36.69
C ASN A 134 -29.25 -8.37 -36.38
N GLN A 135 -29.12 -9.39 -35.53
CA GLN A 135 -30.25 -10.17 -35.04
C GLN A 135 -31.04 -9.45 -33.93
N SER A 136 -30.40 -8.61 -33.11
CA SER A 136 -31.07 -7.84 -32.06
C SER A 136 -31.76 -6.57 -32.58
N ALA A 137 -31.18 -5.90 -33.59
CA ALA A 137 -31.76 -4.71 -34.22
C ALA A 137 -33.03 -5.00 -35.05
N ALA A 138 -33.20 -6.23 -35.55
CA ALA A 138 -34.39 -6.64 -36.31
C ALA A 138 -35.63 -6.89 -35.43
N ASN A 139 -35.46 -7.08 -34.11
CA ASN A 139 -36.55 -7.46 -33.20
C ASN A 139 -37.01 -6.35 -32.24
N GLN A 140 -36.44 -5.12 -32.32
CA GLN A 140 -36.79 -3.99 -31.43
C GLN A 140 -37.37 -2.75 -32.13
N SER A 141 -37.63 -2.79 -33.44
CA SER A 141 -38.18 -1.65 -34.19
C SER A 141 -39.72 -1.60 -34.26
N VAL A 142 -40.44 -2.33 -33.40
CA VAL A 142 -41.92 -2.27 -33.29
C VAL A 142 -42.34 -1.93 -31.86
N ASN A 143 -42.17 -0.66 -31.46
CA ASN A 143 -43.14 0.15 -30.70
C ASN A 143 -42.51 1.47 -30.17
N SER A 144 -42.91 2.57 -30.82
CA SER A 144 -43.27 3.91 -30.31
C SER A 144 -42.68 4.40 -28.96
N SER A 145 -41.78 5.40 -28.91
CA SER A 145 -41.98 6.87 -29.03
C SER A 145 -42.48 7.60 -27.75
N VAL A 146 -41.73 8.65 -27.36
CA VAL A 146 -42.11 9.93 -26.67
C VAL A 146 -41.65 10.18 -25.20
N THR A 147 -40.55 10.95 -25.10
CA THR A 147 -40.08 11.98 -24.12
C THR A 147 -39.93 11.74 -22.60
N TYR A 148 -38.68 11.87 -22.11
CA TYR A 148 -38.19 13.03 -21.31
C TYR A 148 -36.64 13.07 -21.32
N VAL A 149 -36.05 14.26 -21.44
CA VAL A 149 -34.62 14.52 -21.68
C VAL A 149 -33.86 14.66 -20.35
N ASN A 150 -32.73 13.96 -20.20
CA ASN A 150 -31.76 14.12 -19.11
C ASN A 150 -30.36 14.42 -19.72
N PRO A 151 -29.65 15.49 -19.32
CA PRO A 151 -28.38 15.88 -19.95
C PRO A 151 -27.19 15.12 -19.34
N SER A 152 -26.78 14.01 -19.97
CA SER A 152 -25.49 13.34 -19.71
C SER A 152 -24.64 13.16 -20.98
N ALA A 153 -24.98 13.86 -22.07
CA ALA A 153 -24.27 13.83 -23.34
C ALA A 153 -23.42 15.08 -23.57
N ALA A 154 -22.46 15.35 -22.68
CA ALA A 154 -21.50 16.45 -22.86
C ALA A 154 -20.09 16.15 -22.30
N ASN A 155 -19.63 14.89 -22.34
CA ASN A 155 -18.25 14.57 -21.96
C ASN A 155 -17.58 13.46 -22.80
N GLN A 156 -17.92 13.38 -24.10
CA GLN A 156 -17.26 12.48 -25.06
C GLN A 156 -16.50 13.21 -26.19
N SER A 157 -16.13 14.48 -26.01
CA SER A 157 -15.46 15.24 -27.09
C SER A 157 -14.17 16.00 -26.71
N VAL A 158 -13.43 15.58 -25.68
CA VAL A 158 -12.15 16.24 -25.33
C VAL A 158 -10.93 15.31 -25.34
N ASN A 159 -11.07 14.00 -25.59
CA ASN A 159 -9.92 13.08 -25.65
C ASN A 159 -9.47 12.68 -27.07
N SER A 160 -9.64 13.58 -28.04
CA SER A 160 -9.25 13.35 -29.45
C SER A 160 -8.11 14.24 -29.97
N SER A 161 -7.42 15.02 -29.11
CA SER A 161 -6.48 16.05 -29.58
C SER A 161 -5.05 15.97 -29.02
N VAL A 162 -4.60 14.85 -28.46
CA VAL A 162 -3.18 14.69 -28.01
C VAL A 162 -2.47 13.48 -28.64
N THR A 163 -3.03 12.87 -29.68
CA THR A 163 -2.40 11.74 -30.39
C THR A 163 -2.24 11.98 -31.90
N SER A 164 -1.95 13.22 -32.31
CA SER A 164 -1.67 13.56 -33.71
C SER A 164 -0.46 14.48 -33.94
N VAL A 165 0.37 14.77 -32.93
CA VAL A 165 1.55 15.64 -33.08
C VAL A 165 2.91 14.92 -32.99
N ASN A 166 2.97 13.64 -32.58
CA ASN A 166 4.24 12.91 -32.45
C ASN A 166 4.49 11.78 -33.47
N GLN A 167 3.76 11.75 -34.59
CA GLN A 167 3.96 10.76 -35.66
C GLN A 167 4.34 11.33 -37.04
N SER A 168 4.72 12.61 -37.13
CA SER A 168 5.20 13.23 -38.37
C SER A 168 6.70 13.61 -38.39
N ALA A 169 7.48 13.26 -37.36
CA ALA A 169 8.91 13.61 -37.28
C ALA A 169 9.89 12.44 -37.50
N ALA A 170 9.41 11.24 -37.87
CA ALA A 170 10.27 10.04 -37.97
C ALA A 170 10.51 9.52 -39.40
N ASN A 171 10.07 10.21 -40.45
CA ASN A 171 10.28 9.79 -41.84
C ASN A 171 10.78 10.95 -42.70
N GLN A 172 12.01 11.40 -42.45
CA GLN A 172 12.84 12.15 -43.42
C GLN A 172 14.26 12.32 -42.86
N SER A 173 15.14 11.34 -43.07
CA SER A 173 16.60 11.55 -43.27
C SER A 173 17.34 10.22 -43.42
N ALA A 174 17.15 9.58 -44.56
CA ALA A 174 18.12 8.62 -45.10
C ALA A 174 18.76 9.26 -46.34
N ALA A 175 19.84 10.03 -46.17
CA ALA A 175 20.80 10.35 -47.22
C ALA A 175 22.06 11.07 -46.69
N ASN A 176 23.19 10.36 -46.83
CA ASN A 176 24.58 10.82 -47.04
C ASN A 176 25.47 11.25 -45.84
N PRO A 177 26.74 10.76 -45.76
CA PRO A 177 27.67 10.99 -44.65
C PRO A 177 28.76 12.03 -45.00
N SER A 178 29.06 12.95 -44.07
CA SER A 178 30.38 13.58 -43.84
C SER A 178 30.20 14.93 -43.14
N ALA A 179 30.74 15.08 -41.93
CA ALA A 179 31.51 16.24 -41.47
C ALA A 179 31.55 16.31 -39.93
N ALA A 180 32.78 16.21 -39.41
CA ALA A 180 33.32 16.84 -38.21
C ALA A 180 32.40 17.17 -37.01
N ASN A 181 32.66 16.43 -35.94
CA ASN A 181 32.45 16.74 -34.52
C ASN A 181 32.75 18.21 -34.15
N PRO A 182 31.88 18.84 -33.35
CA PRO A 182 32.35 19.58 -32.18
C PRO A 182 31.73 19.02 -30.90
N SER A 183 32.63 18.69 -29.97
CA SER A 183 32.45 18.32 -28.57
C SER A 183 31.15 18.80 -27.92
N VAL A 184 30.25 17.87 -27.63
CA VAL A 184 29.19 18.05 -26.62
C VAL A 184 29.84 17.90 -25.25
N THR A 185 29.94 19.02 -24.54
CA THR A 185 30.28 19.09 -23.12
C THR A 185 29.31 18.25 -22.30
N SER A 186 29.88 17.35 -21.50
CA SER A 186 29.21 16.54 -20.48
C SER A 186 28.29 17.38 -19.60
N VAL A 187 27.01 17.02 -19.51
CA VAL A 187 26.10 17.54 -18.48
C VAL A 187 26.49 16.88 -17.16
N ASN A 188 26.83 17.73 -16.18
CA ASN A 188 27.30 17.35 -14.85
C ASN A 188 26.16 16.69 -14.02
N PRO A 189 26.33 15.49 -13.43
CA PRO A 189 25.29 14.82 -12.65
C PRO A 189 25.01 15.42 -11.25
N SER A 190 25.61 16.56 -10.88
CA SER A 190 25.65 17.05 -9.49
C SER A 190 24.58 18.10 -9.11
N ALA A 191 23.50 18.25 -9.86
CA ALA A 191 22.46 19.22 -9.50
C ALA A 191 21.59 18.70 -8.34
N ALA A 192 22.02 18.94 -7.09
CA ALA A 192 21.20 18.69 -5.91
C ALA A 192 19.86 19.42 -6.04
N THR A 193 18.75 18.72 -5.80
CA THR A 193 17.40 19.32 -5.83
C THR A 193 16.94 19.47 -4.39
N LYS A 194 16.73 20.71 -3.95
CA LYS A 194 16.37 21.02 -2.56
C LYS A 194 14.85 21.05 -2.44
N ILE A 195 14.22 19.97 -1.98
CA ILE A 195 12.77 20.02 -1.68
C ILE A 195 12.57 20.82 -0.38
N LEU A 196 12.00 22.00 -0.51
CA LEU A 196 11.58 22.87 0.59
C LEU A 196 10.10 22.59 0.86
N ILE A 197 9.82 21.65 1.77
CA ILE A 197 8.44 21.44 2.22
C ILE A 197 8.08 22.60 3.15
N GLY A 198 7.29 23.54 2.64
CA GLY A 198 6.68 24.56 3.47
C GLY A 198 5.50 23.94 4.20
N PHE A 199 5.63 23.76 5.52
CA PHE A 199 4.46 23.55 6.34
C PHE A 199 3.59 24.80 6.30
N ALA A 200 2.27 24.62 6.27
CA ALA A 200 1.32 25.71 6.39
C ALA A 200 1.64 26.54 7.65
N GLY A 201 2.22 27.74 7.46
CA GLY A 201 2.64 28.64 8.52
C GLY A 201 4.13 29.03 8.56
N ALA A 202 5.02 28.38 7.80
CA ALA A 202 6.45 28.68 7.90
C ALA A 202 6.92 29.80 6.95
N LYS A 203 7.57 30.81 7.53
CA LYS A 203 8.36 31.82 6.82
C LYS A 203 9.47 31.14 6.01
N LEU A 204 9.39 31.20 4.69
CA LEU A 204 10.63 31.29 3.91
C LEU A 204 11.09 32.74 4.01
N ALA A 205 12.04 32.99 4.92
CA ALA A 205 12.75 34.26 4.96
C ALA A 205 13.50 34.44 3.64
N SER A 206 12.84 35.04 2.64
CA SER A 206 13.48 35.54 1.43
C SER A 206 14.27 36.81 1.80
N ASN A 207 15.35 36.67 2.57
CA ASN A 207 16.38 37.70 2.73
C ASN A 207 17.60 37.14 3.48
N SER A 208 18.27 36.15 2.90
CA SER A 208 19.72 36.03 3.08
C SER A 208 20.39 36.26 1.73
N LYS A 209 21.12 37.37 1.63
CA LYS A 209 22.11 37.57 0.56
C LYS A 209 23.20 36.53 0.77
N ALA A 210 23.05 35.36 0.18
CA ALA A 210 24.14 34.41 -0.01
C ALA A 210 24.03 33.85 -1.43
N SER A 211 25.09 34.06 -2.21
CA SER A 211 25.24 33.49 -3.54
C SER A 211 25.52 31.99 -3.41
N GLU A 212 24.48 31.19 -3.19
CA GLU A 212 24.51 29.75 -3.44
C GLU A 212 23.77 29.50 -4.75
N ALA A 213 24.38 28.73 -5.64
CA ALA A 213 23.79 28.34 -6.92
C ALA A 213 22.34 27.88 -6.70
N GLN A 214 21.39 28.46 -7.44
CA GLN A 214 19.96 28.14 -7.37
C GLN A 214 19.75 26.64 -7.60
N LEU A 215 19.75 25.88 -6.51
CA LEU A 215 19.30 24.50 -6.52
C LEU A 215 17.81 24.51 -6.87
N PRO A 216 17.33 23.65 -7.78
CA PRO A 216 15.90 23.53 -8.04
C PRO A 216 15.17 23.20 -6.73
N THR A 217 14.14 24.00 -6.41
CA THR A 217 13.33 23.82 -5.21
C THR A 217 11.94 23.32 -5.54
N VAL A 218 11.47 22.31 -4.82
CA VAL A 218 10.08 21.83 -4.88
C VAL A 218 9.42 22.14 -3.55
N GLN A 219 8.22 22.71 -3.59
CA GLN A 219 7.41 23.00 -2.42
C GLN A 219 6.14 22.16 -2.42
N TRP A 220 5.88 21.48 -1.31
CA TRP A 220 4.71 20.63 -1.14
C TRP A 220 3.79 21.26 -0.10
N TYR A 221 2.55 21.47 -0.49
CA TYR A 221 1.44 21.92 0.34
C TYR A 221 0.47 20.75 0.55
N PRO A 222 0.60 19.97 1.64
CA PRO A 222 -0.32 18.87 1.88
C PRO A 222 -1.73 19.42 2.13
N ARG A 223 -2.75 18.75 1.60
CA ARG A 223 -4.16 19.16 1.75
C ARG A 223 -4.67 18.91 3.17
N VAL A 224 -4.30 19.76 4.11
CA VAL A 224 -4.62 19.61 5.55
C VAL A 224 -5.50 20.72 6.11
N LEU A 225 -5.74 21.80 5.36
CA LEU A 225 -6.47 22.97 5.87
C LEU A 225 -7.96 22.87 5.56
N TRP A 226 -8.79 22.84 6.60
CA TRP A 226 -10.24 22.91 6.50
C TRP A 226 -10.72 24.33 6.78
N VAL A 227 -11.43 24.90 5.82
CA VAL A 227 -11.96 26.26 5.93
C VAL A 227 -13.42 26.19 6.34
N GLY A 228 -13.72 26.65 7.56
CA GLY A 228 -15.08 26.77 8.03
C GLY A 228 -15.69 28.10 7.62
N ILE A 229 -16.89 28.05 7.03
CA ILE A 229 -17.59 29.23 6.51
C ILE A 229 -18.97 29.35 7.14
N GLY A 230 -19.21 30.46 7.85
CA GLY A 230 -20.55 30.93 8.19
C GLY A 230 -20.94 32.09 7.28
N CYS A 231 -22.16 32.14 6.75
CA CYS A 231 -22.57 33.22 5.85
C CYS A 231 -24.05 33.57 6.00
N GLU A 232 -24.41 34.79 5.58
CA GLU A 232 -25.81 35.18 5.34
C GLU A 232 -26.36 34.46 4.10
N ARG A 233 -27.70 34.32 3.96
CA ARG A 233 -28.27 33.70 2.76
C ARG A 233 -28.09 34.62 1.55
N GLY A 234 -27.69 34.06 0.41
CA GLY A 234 -27.41 34.82 -0.80
C GLY A 234 -26.05 35.51 -0.80
N THR A 235 -25.14 35.16 0.12
CA THR A 235 -23.75 35.63 0.06
C THR A 235 -23.10 35.12 -1.23
N SER A 236 -22.55 36.03 -2.02
CA SER A 236 -21.93 35.67 -3.30
C SER A 236 -20.64 34.86 -3.16
N LYS A 237 -20.33 34.02 -4.15
CA LYS A 237 -19.04 33.33 -4.29
C LYS A 237 -17.85 34.29 -4.17
N ALA A 238 -17.95 35.45 -4.81
CA ALA A 238 -16.89 36.47 -4.84
C ALA A 238 -16.53 37.01 -3.43
N VAL A 239 -17.53 37.15 -2.54
CA VAL A 239 -17.27 37.54 -1.13
C VAL A 239 -16.47 36.44 -0.43
N MET A 240 -16.86 35.18 -0.60
CA MET A 240 -16.21 34.04 0.06
C MET A 240 -14.79 33.81 -0.45
N GLU A 241 -14.60 33.83 -1.76
CA GLU A 241 -13.30 33.66 -2.42
C GLU A 241 -12.31 34.75 -1.97
N LYS A 242 -12.73 36.02 -1.99
CA LYS A 242 -11.89 37.12 -1.52
C LYS A 242 -11.60 37.02 -0.02
N ALA A 243 -12.56 36.58 0.78
CA ALA A 243 -12.37 36.37 2.21
C ALA A 243 -11.30 35.29 2.48
N ILE A 244 -11.37 34.15 1.77
CA ILE A 244 -10.36 33.09 1.86
C ILE A 244 -8.99 33.63 1.46
N ALA A 245 -8.86 34.26 0.30
CA ALA A 245 -7.60 34.81 -0.19
C ALA A 245 -6.98 35.81 0.80
N GLN A 246 -7.79 36.70 1.38
CA GLN A 246 -7.33 37.66 2.38
C GLN A 246 -6.87 36.98 3.67
N VAL A 247 -7.62 36.00 4.19
CA VAL A 247 -7.23 35.24 5.38
C VAL A 247 -5.93 34.48 5.13
N PHE A 248 -5.81 33.79 3.99
CA PHE A 248 -4.64 32.98 3.68
C PHE A 248 -3.40 33.85 3.46
N GLN A 249 -3.54 34.95 2.69
CA GLN A 249 -2.46 35.90 2.48
C GLN A 249 -2.00 36.57 3.78
N ALA A 250 -2.93 37.01 4.63
CA ALA A 250 -2.58 37.68 5.89
C ALA A 250 -1.87 36.75 6.88
N ASN A 251 -2.10 35.43 6.78
CA ASN A 251 -1.56 34.44 7.70
C ASN A 251 -0.45 33.56 7.06
N ASN A 252 -0.01 33.88 5.84
CA ASN A 252 1.01 33.13 5.11
C ASN A 252 0.66 31.63 4.94
N LEU A 253 -0.62 31.35 4.68
CA LEU A 253 -1.10 30.01 4.36
C LEU A 253 -1.19 29.85 2.84
N ALA A 254 -0.81 28.68 2.34
CA ALA A 254 -0.99 28.32 0.94
C ALA A 254 -2.41 27.82 0.70
N GLU A 255 -3.10 28.37 -0.29
CA GLU A 255 -4.47 27.94 -0.63
C GLU A 255 -4.47 26.52 -1.22
N GLU A 256 -3.36 26.08 -1.79
CA GLU A 256 -3.14 24.71 -2.27
C GLU A 256 -3.20 23.68 -1.14
N ALA A 257 -2.99 24.10 0.11
CA ALA A 257 -3.13 23.22 1.29
C ALA A 257 -4.59 23.05 1.73
N ILE A 258 -5.58 23.64 1.05
CA ILE A 258 -7.00 23.50 1.39
C ILE A 258 -7.47 22.07 1.09
N ALA A 259 -7.84 21.36 2.15
CA ALA A 259 -8.49 20.06 2.11
C ALA A 259 -9.94 20.19 1.62
N GLY A 260 -10.68 21.16 2.15
CA GLY A 260 -12.07 21.40 1.80
C GLY A 260 -12.74 22.51 2.61
N ILE A 261 -14.03 22.71 2.33
CA ILE A 261 -14.87 23.72 2.96
C ILE A 261 -15.86 23.04 3.91
N ALA A 262 -16.16 23.68 5.04
CA ALA A 262 -17.07 23.16 6.05
C ALA A 262 -18.10 24.20 6.49
N THR A 263 -19.36 23.81 6.68
CA THR A 263 -20.42 24.71 7.14
C THR A 263 -21.54 23.98 7.90
N ILE A 264 -22.59 24.70 8.27
CA ILE A 264 -23.81 24.15 8.88
C ILE A 264 -24.77 23.62 7.78
N ASP A 265 -25.50 22.56 8.08
CA ASP A 265 -26.49 21.91 7.19
C ASP A 265 -27.53 22.87 6.60
N LEU A 266 -27.96 23.89 7.35
CA LEU A 266 -28.84 24.97 6.89
C LEU A 266 -28.29 25.74 5.67
N LYS A 267 -26.99 25.60 5.39
CA LYS A 267 -26.26 26.23 4.27
C LYS A 267 -25.77 25.24 3.23
N ALA A 268 -26.22 23.99 3.27
CA ALA A 268 -25.89 22.99 2.27
C ALA A 268 -26.34 23.39 0.85
N ASP A 269 -27.37 24.23 0.74
CA ASP A 269 -27.97 24.72 -0.51
C ASP A 269 -27.51 26.13 -0.91
N GLU A 270 -26.55 26.72 -0.20
CA GLU A 270 -26.10 28.09 -0.47
C GLU A 270 -25.35 28.15 -1.81
N VAL A 271 -25.93 28.85 -2.78
CA VAL A 271 -25.42 28.93 -4.16
C VAL A 271 -23.96 29.38 -4.19
N GLY A 272 -23.60 30.43 -3.45
CA GLY A 272 -22.22 30.94 -3.44
C GLY A 272 -21.19 29.95 -2.87
N LEU A 273 -21.59 29.09 -1.93
CA LEU A 273 -20.72 28.03 -1.39
C LEU A 273 -20.56 26.88 -2.39
N LEU A 274 -21.66 26.46 -3.02
CA LEU A 274 -21.64 25.37 -4.00
C LEU A 274 -20.83 25.74 -5.24
N GLU A 275 -21.00 26.96 -5.75
CA GLU A 275 -20.20 27.50 -6.86
C GLU A 275 -18.70 27.54 -6.51
N LEU A 276 -18.35 28.01 -5.31
CA LEU A 276 -16.96 28.04 -4.84
C LEU A 276 -16.35 26.64 -4.78
N CYS A 277 -17.07 25.68 -4.19
CA CYS A 277 -16.61 24.31 -4.03
C CYS A 277 -16.45 23.60 -5.38
N GLN A 278 -17.42 23.79 -6.29
CA GLN A 278 -17.39 23.20 -7.63
C GLN A 278 -16.24 23.76 -8.48
N GLU A 279 -16.02 25.07 -8.44
CA GLU A 279 -14.97 25.71 -9.23
C GLU A 279 -13.55 25.33 -8.77
N ARG A 280 -13.37 25.13 -7.47
CA ARG A 280 -12.06 24.77 -6.88
C ARG A 280 -11.86 23.27 -6.65
N ASP A 281 -12.82 22.43 -7.03
CA ASP A 281 -12.82 20.98 -6.76
C ASP A 281 -12.56 20.66 -5.26
N LEU A 282 -13.26 21.40 -4.40
CA LEU A 282 -13.16 21.26 -2.94
C LEU A 282 -14.39 20.54 -2.39
N PRO A 283 -14.23 19.52 -1.54
CA PRO A 283 -15.37 18.90 -0.89
C PRO A 283 -16.03 19.88 0.09
N LEU A 284 -17.37 19.90 0.09
CA LEU A 284 -18.18 20.61 1.07
C LEU A 284 -18.66 19.64 2.16
N ARG A 285 -18.22 19.86 3.40
CA ARG A 285 -18.74 19.16 4.58
C ARG A 285 -19.82 20.00 5.25
N VAL A 286 -20.93 19.36 5.59
CA VAL A 286 -22.05 20.01 6.28
C VAL A 286 -22.33 19.30 7.59
N PHE A 287 -22.61 20.08 8.63
CA PHE A 287 -22.81 19.57 9.98
C PHE A 287 -24.09 20.12 10.59
N SER A 288 -24.78 19.31 11.39
CA SER A 288 -25.93 19.79 12.13
C SER A 288 -25.52 20.75 13.26
N ALA A 289 -26.44 21.63 13.64
CA ALA A 289 -26.25 22.55 14.76
C ALA A 289 -25.85 21.83 16.07
N GLU A 290 -26.41 20.64 16.30
CA GLU A 290 -26.10 19.81 17.47
C GLU A 290 -24.62 19.38 17.48
N ARG A 291 -24.11 18.86 16.37
CA ARG A 291 -22.71 18.44 16.24
C ARG A 291 -21.75 19.62 16.35
N LEU A 292 -22.12 20.78 15.81
CA LEU A 292 -21.31 21.99 15.95
C LEU A 292 -21.29 22.50 17.40
N ARG A 293 -22.43 22.41 18.11
CA ARG A 293 -22.58 22.85 19.50
C ARG A 293 -21.77 22.02 20.49
N SER A 294 -21.49 20.74 20.20
CA SER A 294 -20.70 19.89 21.10
C SER A 294 -19.23 20.33 21.22
N LEU A 295 -18.76 21.21 20.33
CA LEU A 295 -17.40 21.73 20.35
C LEU A 295 -17.30 23.02 21.17
N SER A 296 -16.26 23.10 22.00
CA SER A 296 -15.83 24.37 22.59
C SER A 296 -15.14 25.21 21.52
N VAL A 297 -15.48 26.49 21.42
CA VAL A 297 -14.91 27.40 20.42
C VAL A 297 -14.37 28.66 21.09
N PRO A 298 -13.28 29.26 20.59
CA PRO A 298 -12.66 30.41 21.24
C PRO A 298 -13.49 31.68 21.10
N THR A 299 -14.30 31.81 20.04
CA THR A 299 -15.14 32.99 19.83
C THR A 299 -16.61 32.60 19.67
N PRO A 300 -17.34 32.24 20.74
CA PRO A 300 -18.77 31.98 20.66
C PRO A 300 -19.55 33.27 20.29
N SER A 301 -20.76 33.11 19.74
CA SER A 301 -21.70 34.20 19.44
C SER A 301 -23.10 33.84 19.92
N GLU A 302 -23.64 34.65 20.82
CA GLU A 302 -25.00 34.50 21.32
C GLU A 302 -26.04 34.66 20.21
N ILE A 303 -25.79 35.58 19.27
CA ILE A 303 -26.67 35.81 18.11
C ILE A 303 -26.71 34.56 17.24
N VAL A 304 -25.56 34.01 16.85
CA VAL A 304 -25.50 32.78 16.05
C VAL A 304 -26.16 31.62 16.79
N ASN A 305 -25.93 31.49 18.10
CA ASN A 305 -26.55 30.45 18.91
C ASN A 305 -28.08 30.56 18.94
N LYS A 306 -28.61 31.78 19.02
CA LYS A 306 -30.05 32.02 18.99
C LYS A 306 -30.66 31.73 17.61
N GLU A 307 -29.97 32.10 16.54
CA GLU A 307 -30.49 32.00 15.17
C GLU A 307 -30.41 30.57 14.61
N VAL A 308 -29.27 29.89 14.79
CA VAL A 308 -29.01 28.59 14.15
C VAL A 308 -28.67 27.48 15.14
N GLY A 309 -28.78 27.74 16.45
CA GLY A 309 -28.64 26.71 17.46
C GLY A 309 -27.20 26.23 17.70
N THR A 310 -26.17 26.96 17.29
CA THR A 310 -24.77 26.66 17.63
C THR A 310 -24.00 27.94 18.01
N PRO A 311 -23.09 27.91 19.01
CA PRO A 311 -22.29 29.08 19.39
C PRO A 311 -21.36 29.59 18.29
N SER A 312 -20.97 28.76 17.32
CA SER A 312 -20.17 29.18 16.17
C SER A 312 -20.42 28.23 14.99
N VAL A 313 -20.51 28.78 13.78
CA VAL A 313 -20.56 27.97 12.55
C VAL A 313 -19.14 27.80 12.00
N ALA A 314 -18.45 28.90 11.69
CA ALA A 314 -17.15 28.85 11.04
C ALA A 314 -16.11 28.06 11.83
N GLU A 315 -15.89 28.37 13.11
CA GLU A 315 -14.84 27.69 13.90
C GLU A 315 -15.19 26.23 14.17
N ALA A 316 -16.42 25.98 14.64
CA ALA A 316 -16.86 24.62 14.95
C ALA A 316 -16.82 23.72 13.71
N ALA A 317 -17.25 24.23 12.55
CA ALA A 317 -17.24 23.45 11.31
C ALA A 317 -15.82 23.18 10.81
N ALA A 318 -14.91 24.17 10.89
CA ALA A 318 -13.50 23.98 10.55
C ALA A 318 -12.85 22.89 11.43
N ILE A 319 -13.05 22.98 12.75
CA ILE A 319 -12.49 22.03 13.71
C ILE A 319 -13.06 20.63 13.49
N LEU A 320 -14.38 20.51 13.35
CA LEU A 320 -15.03 19.21 13.18
C LEU A 320 -14.57 18.52 11.89
N ALA A 321 -14.46 19.28 10.79
CA ALA A 321 -13.95 18.76 9.53
C ALA A 321 -12.49 18.30 9.63
N ALA A 322 -11.64 19.06 10.33
CA ALA A 322 -10.25 18.69 10.57
C ALA A 322 -10.10 17.40 11.41
N LEU A 323 -10.94 17.24 12.44
CA LEU A 323 -10.95 16.05 13.30
C LEU A 323 -11.45 14.80 12.56
N GLU A 324 -12.53 14.93 11.79
CA GLU A 324 -13.07 13.82 11.01
C GLU A 324 -12.22 13.44 9.80
N ALA A 325 -11.40 14.35 9.27
CA ALA A 325 -10.42 14.01 8.25
C ALA A 325 -9.30 13.08 8.80
N GLY A 326 -9.04 13.13 10.12
CA GLY A 326 -8.08 12.25 10.80
C GLY A 326 -8.68 10.93 11.28
N SER A 327 -9.99 10.87 11.50
CA SER A 327 -10.67 9.65 11.98
C SER A 327 -11.06 8.74 10.83
N ALA A 328 -10.57 7.50 10.86
CA ALA A 328 -11.10 6.41 10.04
C ALA A 328 -12.63 6.41 10.14
N ILE A 329 -13.30 6.56 9.00
CA ILE A 329 -14.74 6.85 8.91
C ILE A 329 -15.54 5.80 9.67
N VAL A 330 -16.26 6.23 10.71
CA VAL A 330 -17.48 5.55 11.17
C VAL A 330 -18.61 6.12 10.30
N PRO A 331 -19.35 5.30 9.53
CA PRO A 331 -20.46 5.80 8.74
C PRO A 331 -21.56 6.30 9.70
N VAL A 332 -21.92 7.58 9.57
CA VAL A 332 -23.08 8.15 10.26
C VAL A 332 -24.35 7.60 9.59
N SER A 333 -25.19 6.99 10.42
CA SER A 333 -26.46 6.37 10.08
C SER A 333 -27.43 7.34 9.36
N ASN A 334 -28.18 6.77 8.43
CA ASN A 334 -29.29 7.38 7.68
C ASN A 334 -30.33 8.06 8.62
N PRO A 335 -30.76 9.33 8.39
CA PRO A 335 -31.66 10.07 9.30
C PRO A 335 -33.11 9.58 9.39
N ASN A 336 -33.50 8.47 8.73
CA ASN A 336 -34.89 8.03 8.66
C ASN A 336 -35.04 6.53 8.92
N SER A 337 -35.02 6.12 10.18
CA SER A 337 -35.51 4.81 10.62
C SER A 337 -36.22 4.95 11.97
N PRO A 338 -37.49 4.51 12.10
CA PRO A 338 -38.24 4.70 13.33
C PRO A 338 -37.72 3.75 14.43
N GLU A 339 -37.51 4.32 15.61
CA GLU A 339 -37.16 3.63 16.85
C GLU A 339 -38.26 2.64 17.25
N ASN A 340 -37.88 1.38 17.50
CA ASN A 340 -38.72 0.46 18.26
C ASN A 340 -38.28 0.50 19.73
N SER A 341 -39.14 1.10 20.54
CA SER A 341 -39.21 0.96 21.99
C SER A 341 -39.53 -0.49 22.40
N GLU A 342 -38.82 -1.04 23.39
CA GLU A 342 -39.41 -1.71 24.56
C GLU A 342 -38.33 -2.22 25.56
N GLN A 343 -38.39 -1.66 26.79
CA GLN A 343 -38.36 -2.27 28.13
C GLN A 343 -37.42 -3.48 28.41
N ALA A 344 -36.83 -3.70 29.60
CA ALA A 344 -36.58 -3.00 30.85
C ALA A 344 -35.87 -4.04 31.75
N ASN A 345 -34.84 -3.67 32.53
CA ASN A 345 -34.78 -3.81 34.00
C ASN A 345 -33.37 -3.84 34.59
N ASP A 346 -33.17 -2.84 35.46
CA ASP A 346 -32.61 -2.86 36.82
C ASP A 346 -31.30 -3.57 37.18
N GLY A 347 -30.39 -2.74 37.70
CA GLY A 347 -29.24 -3.11 38.51
C GLY A 347 -28.48 -1.87 39.01
N GLN A 348 -28.75 -1.47 40.26
CA GLN A 348 -28.33 -0.24 40.94
C GLN A 348 -26.82 -0.01 41.15
N ASN A 349 -26.49 1.29 41.25
CA ASN A 349 -25.45 1.94 42.08
C ASN A 349 -23.96 1.83 41.69
N SER A 350 -23.45 2.89 41.06
CA SER A 350 -22.44 3.75 41.71
C SER A 350 -22.49 5.18 41.14
N LYS A 351 -22.59 6.16 42.04
CA LYS A 351 -22.41 7.58 41.74
C LYS A 351 -20.90 7.85 41.76
N ASP A 352 -20.34 8.26 40.63
CA ASP A 352 -19.04 8.93 40.60
C ASP A 352 -19.14 10.18 39.70
N PRO A 353 -19.02 11.40 40.25
CA PRO A 353 -19.28 12.64 39.50
C PRO A 353 -18.02 13.19 38.81
N ASN A 354 -17.19 12.32 38.25
CA ASN A 354 -16.01 12.68 37.45
C ASN A 354 -16.08 12.03 36.06
N ASP A 355 -17.21 12.22 35.39
CA ASP A 355 -17.30 11.96 33.97
C ASP A 355 -16.45 13.01 33.25
N SER A 356 -15.35 12.55 32.66
CA SER A 356 -14.37 13.33 31.95
C SER A 356 -15.04 14.00 30.75
N LYS A 357 -15.52 15.23 30.94
CA LYS A 357 -15.71 16.17 29.84
C LYS A 357 -14.43 16.17 29.03
N LEU A 358 -14.56 15.85 27.74
CA LEU A 358 -13.54 15.97 26.71
C LEU A 358 -13.08 17.45 26.66
N THR A 359 -12.19 17.84 27.55
CA THR A 359 -11.49 19.12 27.54
C THR A 359 -10.20 18.94 26.76
N THR A 360 -10.31 18.64 25.48
CA THR A 360 -9.20 18.85 24.55
C THR A 360 -9.16 20.34 24.24
N GLN A 361 -8.09 21.03 24.67
CA GLN A 361 -7.76 22.32 24.08
C GLN A 361 -7.66 22.12 22.56
N ASN A 362 -8.40 22.91 21.78
CA ASN A 362 -8.47 22.78 20.33
C ASN A 362 -7.16 23.25 19.67
N SER A 363 -6.12 22.41 19.74
CA SER A 363 -4.78 22.62 19.18
C SER A 363 -4.76 22.76 17.65
N ASN A 364 -5.87 22.41 16.99
CA ASN A 364 -5.95 22.35 15.52
C ASN A 364 -6.56 23.60 14.87
N LEU A 365 -7.12 24.56 15.63
CA LEU A 365 -7.65 25.79 15.04
C LEU A 365 -6.51 26.80 14.82
N LEU A 366 -6.19 27.08 13.56
CA LEU A 366 -5.13 28.02 13.20
C LEU A 366 -5.65 29.46 13.23
N ILE A 367 -6.82 29.69 12.65
CA ILE A 367 -7.39 31.02 12.46
C ILE A 367 -8.79 31.04 13.05
N THR A 368 -9.00 31.92 14.05
CA THR A 368 -10.32 32.21 14.63
C THR A 368 -11.19 32.98 13.65
N LYS A 369 -12.50 33.00 13.92
CA LYS A 369 -13.46 33.55 12.95
C LYS A 369 -13.18 35.03 12.61
N GLN A 370 -13.15 35.34 11.32
CA GLN A 370 -13.01 36.69 10.78
C GLN A 370 -14.15 36.98 9.81
N ILE A 371 -14.77 38.16 9.91
CA ILE A 371 -15.97 38.53 9.15
C ILE A 371 -15.58 39.45 7.99
N PHE A 372 -16.05 39.13 6.79
CA PHE A 372 -15.75 39.83 5.56
C PHE A 372 -17.01 40.26 4.82
N ARG A 373 -16.93 41.44 4.21
CA ARG A 373 -17.91 42.00 3.27
C ARG A 373 -17.15 42.55 2.06
N LEU A 374 -17.76 42.46 0.89
CA LEU A 374 -17.21 43.03 -0.34
C LEU A 374 -18.18 44.08 -0.89
N GLU A 375 -17.66 45.27 -1.12
CA GLU A 375 -18.45 46.37 -1.68
C GLU A 375 -19.05 45.98 -3.04
N GLY A 376 -20.34 46.29 -3.22
CA GLY A 376 -21.08 45.94 -4.43
C GLY A 376 -21.50 44.47 -4.54
N GLN A 377 -21.23 43.64 -3.52
CA GLN A 377 -21.65 42.24 -3.48
C GLN A 377 -22.57 41.96 -2.28
N PRO A 378 -23.56 41.05 -2.43
CA PRO A 378 -24.50 40.74 -1.36
C PRO A 378 -23.87 39.85 -0.28
N GLY A 379 -24.32 40.08 0.97
CA GLY A 379 -24.05 39.24 2.13
C GLY A 379 -22.69 39.44 2.79
N ALA A 380 -22.46 38.65 3.83
CA ALA A 380 -21.19 38.57 4.55
C ALA A 380 -20.74 37.11 4.67
N ALA A 381 -19.43 36.89 4.70
CA ALA A 381 -18.82 35.60 4.96
C ALA A 381 -17.93 35.68 6.20
N THR A 382 -18.03 34.67 7.06
CA THR A 382 -17.21 34.50 8.25
C THR A 382 -16.32 33.29 8.03
N ILE A 383 -15.02 33.47 8.08
CA ILE A 383 -14.01 32.44 7.77
C ILE A 383 -13.25 32.07 9.04
N ALA A 384 -13.07 30.78 9.26
CA ALA A 384 -12.13 30.22 10.24
C ALA A 384 -11.34 29.08 9.56
N VAL A 385 -10.13 28.76 10.05
CA VAL A 385 -9.28 27.73 9.44
C VAL A 385 -8.74 26.81 10.52
N SER A 386 -8.88 25.49 10.29
CA SER A 386 -8.33 24.45 11.15
C SER A 386 -7.46 23.51 10.33
N ARG A 387 -6.43 22.92 10.97
CA ARG A 387 -5.52 21.95 10.38
C ARG A 387 -5.90 20.54 10.80
N GLY A 388 -6.11 19.65 9.84
CA GLY A 388 -6.22 18.22 10.07
C GLY A 388 -4.86 17.58 10.33
N GLU A 389 -4.86 16.48 11.09
CA GLU A 389 -3.66 15.70 11.37
C GLU A 389 -3.14 14.92 10.15
N ARG A 390 -4.04 14.60 9.22
CA ARG A 390 -3.75 13.84 8.01
C ARG A 390 -4.13 14.63 6.77
N GLU A 391 -3.35 14.41 5.71
CA GLU A 391 -3.66 14.94 4.38
C GLU A 391 -4.97 14.34 3.86
N TYR A 392 -5.85 15.18 3.33
CA TYR A 392 -7.03 14.75 2.62
C TYR A 392 -6.66 14.30 1.21
N THR A 393 -6.81 13.00 0.95
CA THR A 393 -6.45 12.40 -0.35
C THR A 393 -7.51 12.58 -1.43
N GLY A 394 -8.76 12.88 -1.06
CA GLY A 394 -9.89 12.90 -1.99
C GLY A 394 -10.27 11.54 -2.58
N ARG A 395 -9.65 10.45 -2.10
CA ARG A 395 -9.84 9.09 -2.62
C ARG A 395 -10.53 8.21 -1.60
N GLU A 396 -11.40 7.32 -2.06
CA GLU A 396 -11.81 6.16 -1.29
C GLU A 396 -10.69 5.12 -1.35
N GLY A 397 -10.20 4.68 -0.20
CA GLY A 397 -9.12 3.73 -0.15
C GLY A 397 -9.58 2.31 -0.40
N LYS A 398 -8.60 1.45 -0.65
CA LYS A 398 -8.82 0.06 -1.06
C LYS A 398 -7.87 -0.88 -0.34
N LEU A 399 -8.34 -2.08 -0.07
CA LEU A 399 -7.57 -3.22 0.41
C LEU A 399 -7.48 -4.25 -0.71
N LEU A 400 -6.27 -4.44 -1.24
CA LEU A 400 -5.94 -5.49 -2.20
C LEU A 400 -5.31 -6.65 -1.42
N LEU A 401 -6.05 -7.75 -1.25
CA LEU A 401 -5.57 -8.93 -0.51
C LEU A 401 -4.87 -9.86 -1.49
N VAL A 402 -3.54 -9.83 -1.52
CA VAL A 402 -2.76 -10.39 -2.64
C VAL A 402 -2.05 -11.69 -2.25
N GLY A 403 -2.41 -12.77 -2.93
CA GLY A 403 -1.63 -14.02 -2.94
C GLY A 403 -0.43 -13.91 -3.88
N ILE A 404 0.79 -13.91 -3.35
CA ILE A 404 2.03 -13.76 -4.14
C ILE A 404 2.54 -15.08 -4.74
N GLY A 405 1.82 -16.18 -4.53
CA GLY A 405 2.27 -17.50 -4.96
C GLY A 405 3.43 -18.05 -4.12
N PRO A 406 4.09 -19.13 -4.58
CA PRO A 406 5.01 -19.90 -3.77
C PRO A 406 6.37 -19.22 -3.56
N GLY A 407 6.82 -18.34 -4.46
CA GLY A 407 8.11 -17.67 -4.31
C GLY A 407 8.56 -16.92 -5.56
N GLN A 408 8.84 -17.64 -6.64
CA GLN A 408 9.22 -17.08 -7.94
C GLN A 408 8.13 -16.17 -8.51
N LEU A 409 8.56 -15.05 -9.10
CA LEU A 409 7.66 -14.04 -9.68
C LEU A 409 6.88 -14.60 -10.88
N GLU A 410 7.47 -15.54 -11.62
CA GLU A 410 6.84 -16.22 -12.75
C GLU A 410 5.66 -17.11 -12.32
N GLN A 411 5.59 -17.46 -11.02
CA GLN A 411 4.48 -18.19 -10.43
C GLN A 411 3.40 -17.26 -9.84
N MET A 412 3.59 -15.94 -9.93
CA MET A 412 2.59 -14.95 -9.52
C MET A 412 1.66 -14.63 -10.68
N THR A 413 0.37 -14.45 -10.39
CA THR A 413 -0.60 -14.04 -11.42
C THR A 413 -0.30 -12.62 -11.91
N PRO A 414 -0.51 -12.30 -13.20
CA PRO A 414 -0.33 -10.93 -13.70
C PRO A 414 -1.19 -9.90 -12.95
N ALA A 415 -2.40 -10.28 -12.54
CA ALA A 415 -3.28 -9.42 -11.75
C ALA A 415 -2.70 -9.08 -10.37
N ALA A 416 -2.12 -10.05 -9.66
CA ALA A 416 -1.44 -9.82 -8.39
C ALA A 416 -0.20 -8.92 -8.55
N GLN A 417 0.58 -9.10 -9.62
CA GLN A 417 1.72 -8.22 -9.91
C GLN A 417 1.25 -6.78 -10.14
N MET A 418 0.20 -6.58 -10.94
CA MET A 418 -0.38 -5.26 -11.18
C MET A 418 -0.94 -4.62 -9.90
N ALA A 419 -1.60 -5.39 -9.05
CA ALA A 419 -2.13 -4.93 -7.76
C ALA A 419 -1.02 -4.40 -6.84
N ILE A 420 0.08 -5.15 -6.68
CA ILE A 420 1.25 -4.72 -5.90
C ILE A 420 1.86 -3.46 -6.51
N THR A 421 2.03 -3.47 -7.82
CA THR A 421 2.69 -2.41 -8.58
C THR A 421 1.92 -1.07 -8.54
N GLY A 422 0.59 -1.13 -8.48
CA GLY A 422 -0.30 0.03 -8.48
C GLY A 422 -0.76 0.50 -7.10
N ALA A 423 -0.39 -0.19 -6.02
CA ALA A 423 -0.76 0.20 -4.67
C ALA A 423 0.07 1.39 -4.16
N ASP A 424 -0.54 2.25 -3.34
CA ASP A 424 0.18 3.32 -2.63
C ASP A 424 1.00 2.75 -1.45
N ALA A 425 0.50 1.67 -0.82
CA ALA A 425 1.14 1.03 0.33
C ALA A 425 1.17 -0.50 0.22
N ILE A 426 2.26 -1.10 0.72
CA ILE A 426 2.47 -2.54 0.79
C ILE A 426 2.64 -2.95 2.26
N ILE A 427 1.75 -3.83 2.73
CA ILE A 427 1.77 -4.38 4.09
C ILE A 427 2.04 -5.88 4.02
N GLY A 428 3.04 -6.37 4.74
CA GLY A 428 3.38 -7.78 4.71
C GLY A 428 4.39 -8.22 5.74
N TYR A 429 4.69 -9.52 5.74
CA TYR A 429 5.84 -10.07 6.44
C TYR A 429 7.11 -9.85 5.61
N SER A 430 8.23 -9.51 6.26
CA SER A 430 9.48 -9.13 5.59
C SER A 430 9.97 -10.15 4.56
N LEU A 431 9.83 -11.47 4.84
CA LEU A 431 10.19 -12.49 3.86
C LEU A 431 9.37 -12.39 2.58
N TYR A 432 8.08 -12.07 2.68
CA TYR A 432 7.18 -11.99 1.53
C TYR A 432 7.44 -10.72 0.73
N ILE A 433 7.68 -9.61 1.42
CA ILE A 433 8.06 -8.33 0.79
C ILE A 433 9.38 -8.49 0.00
N ASN A 434 10.36 -9.21 0.56
CA ASN A 434 11.63 -9.46 -0.14
C ASN A 434 11.44 -10.24 -1.45
N LEU A 435 10.50 -11.20 -1.49
CA LEU A 435 10.20 -11.98 -2.70
C LEU A 435 9.62 -11.12 -3.84
N ILE A 436 8.98 -9.99 -3.51
CA ILE A 436 8.35 -9.08 -4.47
C ILE A 436 9.12 -7.78 -4.67
N SER A 437 10.35 -7.70 -4.14
CA SER A 437 11.15 -6.47 -4.13
C SER A 437 11.34 -5.83 -5.51
N SER A 438 11.41 -6.62 -6.58
CA SER A 438 11.51 -6.13 -7.96
C SER A 438 10.22 -5.50 -8.51
N LEU A 439 9.08 -5.72 -7.86
CA LEU A 439 7.79 -5.10 -8.23
C LEU A 439 7.57 -3.76 -7.52
N LEU A 440 8.34 -3.49 -6.46
CA LEU A 440 8.19 -2.28 -5.66
C LEU A 440 8.70 -1.05 -6.42
N ARG A 441 7.94 0.04 -6.34
CA ARG A 441 8.25 1.32 -6.99
C ARG A 441 8.67 2.38 -5.98
N PRO A 442 9.51 3.35 -6.37
CA PRO A 442 9.77 4.53 -5.56
C PRO A 442 8.47 5.28 -5.22
N GLY A 443 8.35 5.71 -3.97
CA GLY A 443 7.17 6.43 -3.47
C GLY A 443 6.11 5.55 -2.80
N GLN A 444 6.20 4.22 -2.92
CA GLN A 444 5.32 3.33 -2.16
C GLN A 444 5.69 3.31 -0.68
N ILE A 445 4.68 3.33 0.18
CA ILE A 445 4.85 3.05 1.61
C ILE A 445 5.04 1.53 1.76
N VAL A 446 6.17 1.08 2.30
CA VAL A 446 6.43 -0.36 2.49
C VAL A 446 6.61 -0.62 3.97
N GLU A 447 5.64 -1.27 4.61
CA GLU A 447 5.71 -1.62 6.02
C GLU A 447 5.80 -3.14 6.18
N SER A 448 6.98 -3.58 6.63
CA SER A 448 7.21 -4.97 6.99
C SER A 448 7.00 -5.17 8.49
N LEU A 449 5.97 -5.92 8.87
CA LEU A 449 5.71 -6.24 10.28
C LEU A 449 6.20 -7.66 10.61
N PRO A 450 6.71 -7.90 11.84
CA PRO A 450 7.21 -9.21 12.27
C PRO A 450 6.16 -10.32 12.22
N ILE A 451 6.63 -11.58 12.26
CA ILE A 451 5.75 -12.74 12.45
C ILE A 451 4.99 -12.66 13.79
N ALA A 452 3.80 -13.24 13.89
CA ALA A 452 2.89 -13.17 15.05
C ALA A 452 2.15 -11.83 15.24
N TRP A 453 2.40 -10.86 14.36
CA TRP A 453 1.71 -9.56 14.33
C TRP A 453 0.66 -9.51 13.22
N GLU A 454 0.03 -10.65 12.90
CA GLU A 454 -0.99 -10.72 11.84
C GLU A 454 -2.13 -9.74 12.10
N ARG A 455 -2.57 -9.60 13.36
CA ARG A 455 -3.66 -8.69 13.72
C ARG A 455 -3.29 -7.22 13.45
N GLN A 456 -2.10 -6.82 13.90
CA GLN A 456 -1.60 -5.46 13.71
C GLN A 456 -1.36 -5.15 12.23
N ARG A 457 -0.94 -6.14 11.42
CA ARG A 457 -0.88 -5.99 9.95
C ARG A 457 -2.24 -5.65 9.37
N ALA A 458 -3.29 -6.38 9.77
CA ALA A 458 -4.64 -6.13 9.28
C ALA A 458 -5.16 -4.75 9.73
N GLU A 459 -5.00 -4.41 11.01
CA GLU A 459 -5.41 -3.11 11.58
C GLU A 459 -4.69 -1.94 10.88
N ARG A 460 -3.39 -2.07 10.64
CA ARG A 460 -2.61 -1.04 9.94
C ARG A 460 -3.04 -0.89 8.48
N ALA A 461 -3.26 -2.00 7.77
CA ALA A 461 -3.76 -1.94 6.40
C ALA A 461 -5.12 -1.24 6.31
N ILE A 462 -6.05 -1.57 7.22
CA ILE A 462 -7.37 -0.93 7.30
C ILE A 462 -7.24 0.56 7.60
N ALA A 463 -6.35 0.94 8.52
CA ALA A 463 -6.13 2.36 8.85
C ALA A 463 -5.63 3.17 7.65
N LEU A 464 -4.72 2.61 6.85
CA LEU A 464 -4.22 3.24 5.63
C LEU A 464 -5.29 3.29 4.53
N ALA A 465 -6.09 2.24 4.38
CA ALA A 465 -7.21 2.24 3.44
C ALA A 465 -8.30 3.25 3.86
N ASN A 466 -8.57 3.40 5.15
CA ASN A 466 -9.48 4.43 5.66
C ASN A 466 -8.95 5.86 5.49
N TRP A 467 -7.63 6.03 5.31
CA TRP A 467 -7.03 7.31 4.93
C TRP A 467 -7.20 7.61 3.42
N GLY A 468 -7.68 6.66 2.63
CA GLY A 468 -7.90 6.83 1.20
C GLY A 468 -6.79 6.23 0.33
N LEU A 469 -5.88 5.46 0.91
CA LEU A 469 -4.82 4.77 0.17
C LEU A 469 -5.30 3.44 -0.40
N THR A 470 -4.72 3.04 -1.54
CA THR A 470 -4.78 1.68 -2.06
C THR A 470 -3.66 0.87 -1.42
N VAL A 471 -4.03 -0.14 -0.64
CA VAL A 471 -3.12 -0.91 0.21
C VAL A 471 -3.08 -2.37 -0.26
N ALA A 472 -1.92 -2.87 -0.68
CA ALA A 472 -1.71 -4.28 -0.95
C ALA A 472 -1.26 -5.02 0.32
N VAL A 473 -2.08 -5.96 0.79
CA VAL A 473 -1.78 -6.84 1.91
C VAL A 473 -1.30 -8.18 1.37
N VAL A 474 0.00 -8.45 1.48
CA VAL A 474 0.63 -9.58 0.80
C VAL A 474 0.65 -10.86 1.66
N SER A 475 0.28 -11.98 1.06
CA SER A 475 0.32 -13.32 1.64
C SER A 475 1.08 -14.28 0.73
N SER A 476 1.94 -15.14 1.28
CA SER A 476 2.52 -16.23 0.48
C SER A 476 1.46 -17.22 0.03
N GLY A 477 1.62 -17.79 -1.16
CA GLY A 477 0.63 -18.70 -1.72
C GLY A 477 -0.62 -17.93 -2.11
N ASP A 478 -1.75 -18.35 -1.56
CA ASP A 478 -3.05 -17.70 -1.75
C ASP A 478 -3.44 -16.89 -0.50
N ALA A 479 -4.06 -15.72 -0.69
CA ALA A 479 -4.46 -14.86 0.42
C ALA A 479 -5.58 -15.47 1.30
N GLY A 480 -6.41 -16.34 0.74
CA GLY A 480 -7.51 -17.03 1.43
C GLY A 480 -7.11 -18.36 2.08
N ILE A 481 -5.97 -18.95 1.71
CA ILE A 481 -5.51 -20.24 2.26
C ILE A 481 -4.49 -19.99 3.36
N TYR A 482 -4.97 -19.96 4.61
CA TYR A 482 -4.15 -19.66 5.81
C TYR A 482 -3.34 -18.34 5.70
N GLY A 483 -3.82 -17.41 4.86
CA GLY A 483 -3.24 -16.09 4.63
C GLY A 483 -3.96 -14.96 5.37
N MET A 484 -3.71 -13.73 4.94
CA MET A 484 -4.22 -12.53 5.61
C MET A 484 -5.70 -12.23 5.32
N ALA A 485 -6.30 -12.80 4.26
CA ALA A 485 -7.61 -12.35 3.81
C ALA A 485 -8.71 -12.53 4.86
N GLY A 486 -8.78 -13.73 5.47
CA GLY A 486 -9.77 -14.02 6.51
C GLY A 486 -9.65 -13.08 7.71
N LEU A 487 -8.42 -12.80 8.16
CA LEU A 487 -8.19 -11.91 9.30
C LEU A 487 -8.56 -10.46 9.00
N VAL A 488 -8.28 -9.98 7.77
CA VAL A 488 -8.70 -8.63 7.36
C VAL A 488 -10.22 -8.50 7.37
N PHE A 489 -10.95 -9.49 6.83
CA PHE A 489 -12.41 -9.50 6.89
C PHE A 489 -12.95 -9.54 8.34
N GLU A 490 -12.31 -10.29 9.23
CA GLU A 490 -12.68 -10.30 10.65
C GLU A 490 -12.48 -8.94 11.32
N GLN A 491 -11.37 -8.24 11.03
CA GLN A 491 -11.13 -6.90 11.57
C GLN A 491 -12.09 -5.86 10.98
N LEU A 492 -12.38 -5.92 9.68
CA LEU A 492 -13.40 -5.08 9.04
C LEU A 492 -14.78 -5.29 9.68
N ARG A 493 -15.18 -6.55 9.89
CA ARG A 493 -16.44 -6.87 10.57
C ARG A 493 -16.46 -6.31 12.01
N ALA A 494 -15.35 -6.43 12.74
CA ALA A 494 -15.26 -5.87 14.10
C ALA A 494 -15.38 -4.34 14.14
N GLN A 495 -15.10 -3.67 13.02
CA GLN A 495 -15.25 -2.22 12.84
C GLN A 495 -16.58 -1.83 12.17
N ASN A 496 -17.57 -2.75 12.10
CA ASN A 496 -18.87 -2.52 11.45
C ASN A 496 -18.76 -2.08 9.98
N TRP A 497 -17.82 -2.66 9.24
CA TRP A 497 -17.64 -2.40 7.81
C TRP A 497 -18.95 -2.60 7.02
N ASP A 498 -19.27 -1.64 6.17
CA ASP A 498 -20.51 -1.58 5.37
C ASP A 498 -20.48 -2.44 4.10
N GLY A 499 -19.35 -3.11 3.86
CA GLY A 499 -19.11 -3.92 2.66
C GLY A 499 -18.64 -3.12 1.45
N LYS A 500 -18.39 -1.81 1.60
CA LYS A 500 -18.03 -0.91 0.49
C LYS A 500 -16.79 -0.08 0.77
N THR A 501 -16.64 0.46 1.99
CA THR A 501 -15.60 1.44 2.32
C THR A 501 -14.81 1.01 3.55
N PRO A 502 -13.51 0.66 3.41
CA PRO A 502 -12.72 0.69 2.18
C PRO A 502 -13.16 -0.40 1.20
N GLY A 503 -12.89 -0.19 -0.09
CA GLY A 503 -13.15 -1.22 -1.11
C GLY A 503 -12.22 -2.41 -0.90
N VAL A 504 -12.71 -3.65 -1.04
CA VAL A 504 -11.89 -4.86 -0.83
C VAL A 504 -11.87 -5.72 -2.10
N GLU A 505 -10.68 -6.11 -2.54
CA GLU A 505 -10.48 -7.03 -3.66
C GLU A 505 -9.50 -8.13 -3.26
N VAL A 506 -9.77 -9.38 -3.67
CA VAL A 506 -8.92 -10.54 -3.35
C VAL A 506 -8.29 -11.05 -4.63
N PHE A 507 -6.95 -11.08 -4.66
CA PHE A 507 -6.18 -11.58 -5.80
C PHE A 507 -5.67 -12.98 -5.48
N PRO A 508 -6.06 -14.00 -6.27
CA PRO A 508 -5.65 -15.37 -6.00
C PRO A 508 -4.18 -15.58 -6.29
N GLY A 509 -3.59 -16.54 -5.58
CA GLY A 509 -2.20 -16.96 -5.79
C GLY A 509 -2.06 -18.48 -5.83
N ILE A 510 -1.01 -18.97 -6.48
CA ILE A 510 -0.72 -20.42 -6.53
C ILE A 510 -0.33 -20.87 -5.12
N THR A 511 -1.14 -21.72 -4.49
CA THR A 511 -0.89 -22.15 -3.11
C THR A 511 0.19 -23.24 -3.03
N ALA A 512 0.78 -23.40 -1.84
CA ALA A 512 1.94 -24.29 -1.63
C ALA A 512 1.67 -25.76 -2.01
N LEU A 513 0.47 -26.30 -1.77
CA LEU A 513 0.12 -27.67 -2.17
C LEU A 513 0.12 -27.86 -3.68
N GLN A 514 -0.36 -26.87 -4.45
CA GLN A 514 -0.39 -26.93 -5.91
C GLN A 514 1.03 -26.80 -6.46
N ALA A 515 1.81 -25.88 -5.89
CA ALA A 515 3.21 -25.71 -6.20
C ALA A 515 3.98 -27.02 -5.96
N ALA A 516 3.84 -27.64 -4.78
CA ALA A 516 4.45 -28.91 -4.45
C ALA A 516 4.03 -30.03 -5.42
N ALA A 517 2.73 -30.17 -5.68
CA ALA A 517 2.22 -31.19 -6.60
C ALA A 517 2.78 -31.04 -8.01
N SER A 518 2.90 -29.82 -8.54
CA SER A 518 3.46 -29.55 -9.87
C SER A 518 4.92 -29.99 -10.02
N ARG A 519 5.66 -30.10 -8.91
CA ARG A 519 7.05 -30.58 -8.89
C ARG A 519 7.16 -32.09 -8.70
N LEU A 520 6.07 -32.74 -8.27
CA LEU A 520 6.01 -34.16 -7.94
C LEU A 520 5.34 -35.01 -9.03
N GLY A 521 4.43 -34.42 -9.81
CA GLY A 521 3.61 -35.12 -10.80
C GLY A 521 2.14 -34.74 -10.68
N ALA A 522 1.29 -35.72 -10.34
CA ALA A 522 -0.15 -35.52 -10.17
C ALA A 522 -0.69 -36.17 -8.87
N PRO A 523 -0.12 -35.86 -7.68
CA PRO A 523 -0.56 -36.47 -6.43
C PRO A 523 -1.95 -35.97 -5.96
N LEU A 524 -2.44 -34.86 -6.52
CA LEU A 524 -3.72 -34.23 -6.13
C LEU A 524 -4.87 -34.51 -7.13
N MET A 525 -4.74 -35.52 -7.98
CA MET A 525 -5.74 -35.80 -9.01
C MET A 525 -7.07 -36.36 -8.44
N HIS A 526 -7.04 -36.91 -7.22
CA HIS A 526 -8.21 -37.38 -6.49
C HIS A 526 -8.58 -36.40 -5.37
N ASP A 527 -9.69 -36.70 -4.68
CA ASP A 527 -10.14 -35.96 -3.50
C ASP A 527 -9.01 -35.73 -2.50
N PHE A 528 -8.84 -34.46 -2.11
CA PHE A 528 -7.80 -34.05 -1.19
C PHE A 528 -8.34 -33.06 -0.15
N CYS A 529 -7.59 -32.89 0.93
CA CYS A 529 -7.82 -31.83 1.90
C CYS A 529 -6.52 -31.09 2.24
N ALA A 530 -6.66 -29.84 2.67
CA ALA A 530 -5.57 -29.06 3.25
C ALA A 530 -5.85 -28.83 4.73
N ILE A 531 -4.88 -29.13 5.59
CA ILE A 531 -5.01 -29.00 7.04
C ILE A 531 -3.78 -28.27 7.59
N SER A 532 -3.99 -27.15 8.27
CA SER A 532 -2.95 -26.49 9.06
C SER A 532 -2.79 -27.19 10.41
N LEU A 533 -1.53 -27.47 10.79
CA LEU A 533 -1.19 -27.99 12.12
C LEU A 533 -0.93 -26.89 13.17
N SER A 534 -1.15 -25.62 12.81
CA SER A 534 -1.05 -24.51 13.75
C SER A 534 -2.29 -24.44 14.65
N ASP A 535 -2.10 -24.65 15.94
CA ASP A 535 -3.11 -24.58 16.99
C ASP A 535 -3.25 -23.19 17.65
N LEU A 536 -2.53 -22.19 17.13
CA LEU A 536 -2.50 -20.83 17.70
C LEU A 536 -3.91 -20.22 17.86
N LEU A 537 -4.77 -20.41 16.86
CA LEU A 537 -6.15 -19.89 16.83
C LEU A 537 -7.19 -21.01 16.70
N THR A 538 -6.76 -22.26 16.52
CA THR A 538 -7.65 -23.42 16.38
C THR A 538 -7.31 -24.42 17.46
N PRO A 539 -8.23 -24.74 18.39
CA PRO A 539 -7.97 -25.72 19.43
C PRO A 539 -7.53 -27.07 18.83
N TRP A 540 -6.48 -27.67 19.40
CA TRP A 540 -5.92 -28.94 18.93
C TRP A 540 -6.97 -30.05 18.71
N PRO A 541 -7.95 -30.28 19.60
CA PRO A 541 -8.98 -31.31 19.38
C PRO A 541 -9.77 -31.15 18.07
N VAL A 542 -9.92 -29.91 17.57
CA VAL A 542 -10.56 -29.65 16.28
C VAL A 542 -9.65 -30.06 15.12
N ILE A 543 -8.34 -29.82 15.23
CA ILE A 543 -7.35 -30.23 14.24
C ILE A 543 -7.25 -31.75 14.19
N GLU A 544 -7.15 -32.39 15.35
CA GLU A 544 -7.12 -33.86 15.49
C GLU A 544 -8.36 -34.52 14.86
N LYS A 545 -9.56 -33.98 15.12
CA LYS A 545 -10.79 -34.44 14.48
C LYS A 545 -10.74 -34.33 12.95
N ARG A 546 -10.12 -33.28 12.40
CA ARG A 546 -9.96 -33.10 10.95
C ARG A 546 -8.96 -34.10 10.36
N LEU A 547 -7.83 -34.33 11.04
CA LEU A 547 -6.83 -35.32 10.64
C LEU A 547 -7.44 -36.73 10.61
N GLU A 548 -8.15 -37.10 11.67
CA GLU A 548 -8.83 -38.41 11.79
C GLU A 548 -9.94 -38.58 10.74
N ALA A 549 -10.66 -37.51 10.38
CA ALA A 549 -11.64 -37.54 9.30
C ALA A 549 -10.97 -37.70 7.92
N ALA A 550 -9.89 -36.95 7.66
CA ALA A 550 -9.14 -37.05 6.41
C ALA A 550 -8.51 -38.43 6.22
N ALA A 551 -7.93 -38.98 7.30
CA ALA A 551 -7.39 -40.33 7.33
C ALA A 551 -8.49 -41.35 7.05
N ARG A 552 -9.60 -41.36 7.80
CA ARG A 552 -10.69 -42.32 7.55
C ARG A 552 -11.34 -42.20 6.16
N GLY A 553 -11.40 -40.99 5.61
CA GLY A 553 -12.04 -40.72 4.31
C GLY A 553 -11.18 -41.02 3.08
N ASP A 554 -9.99 -41.60 3.25
CA ASP A 554 -9.04 -41.85 2.15
C ASP A 554 -8.62 -40.61 1.33
N PHE A 555 -8.63 -39.42 1.94
CA PHE A 555 -8.21 -38.19 1.27
C PHE A 555 -6.68 -38.11 1.15
N VAL A 556 -6.20 -37.64 0.00
CA VAL A 556 -4.84 -37.09 -0.09
C VAL A 556 -4.78 -35.86 0.82
N THR A 557 -3.75 -35.74 1.64
CA THR A 557 -3.72 -34.69 2.67
C THR A 557 -2.49 -33.81 2.56
N ALA A 558 -2.71 -32.50 2.38
CA ALA A 558 -1.67 -31.48 2.44
C ALA A 558 -1.61 -30.85 3.84
N LEU A 559 -0.51 -31.04 4.55
CA LEU A 559 -0.27 -30.44 5.86
C LEU A 559 0.49 -29.12 5.71
N TYR A 560 -0.14 -28.05 6.19
CA TYR A 560 0.42 -26.70 6.28
C TYR A 560 0.90 -26.43 7.71
N ASN A 561 1.86 -25.50 7.82
CA ASN A 561 2.46 -25.12 9.10
C ASN A 561 2.89 -26.34 9.95
N PRO A 562 3.56 -27.35 9.34
CA PRO A 562 3.67 -28.67 9.94
C PRO A 562 4.52 -28.67 11.21
N ARG A 563 5.47 -27.74 11.32
CA ARG A 563 6.36 -27.62 12.47
C ARG A 563 6.81 -26.17 12.67
N SER A 564 6.96 -25.74 13.93
CA SER A 564 7.63 -24.50 14.30
C SER A 564 8.67 -24.75 15.39
N GLN A 565 9.32 -23.69 15.90
CA GLN A 565 10.24 -23.80 17.03
C GLN A 565 9.55 -24.29 18.31
N THR A 566 8.29 -23.91 18.52
CA THR A 566 7.50 -24.25 19.71
C THR A 566 6.53 -25.40 19.48
N ARG A 567 6.10 -25.64 18.23
CA ARG A 567 5.17 -26.71 17.83
C ARG A 567 5.95 -27.83 17.15
N THR A 568 6.39 -28.79 17.95
CA THR A 568 7.23 -29.91 17.50
C THR A 568 6.51 -31.26 17.52
N GLU A 569 5.44 -31.41 18.30
CA GLU A 569 4.76 -32.70 18.51
C GLU A 569 3.60 -32.95 17.53
N GLN A 570 2.96 -31.89 17.03
CA GLN A 570 1.75 -31.98 16.20
C GLN A 570 1.95 -32.84 14.95
N ILE A 571 3.10 -32.73 14.28
CA ILE A 571 3.42 -33.55 13.10
C ILE A 571 3.57 -35.04 13.44
N SER A 572 4.09 -35.35 14.62
CA SER A 572 4.24 -36.72 15.12
C SER A 572 2.89 -37.35 15.40
N VAL A 573 1.98 -36.60 16.04
CA VAL A 573 0.61 -37.04 16.29
C VAL A 573 -0.16 -37.20 14.98
N ALA A 574 -0.01 -36.26 14.04
CA ALA A 574 -0.62 -36.38 12.71
C ALA A 574 -0.18 -37.67 12.00
N ARG A 575 1.13 -37.98 11.97
CA ARG A 575 1.63 -39.26 11.43
C ARG A 575 0.97 -40.45 12.12
N GLN A 576 0.91 -40.45 13.45
CA GLN A 576 0.32 -41.56 14.21
C GLN A 576 -1.16 -41.78 13.88
N ILE A 577 -1.92 -40.71 13.68
CA ILE A 577 -3.33 -40.78 13.24
C ILE A 577 -3.41 -41.43 11.85
N PHE A 578 -2.63 -40.96 10.88
CA PHE A 578 -2.65 -41.53 9.54
C PHE A 578 -2.23 -43.01 9.53
N LEU A 579 -1.24 -43.42 10.34
CA LEU A 579 -0.81 -44.82 10.46
C LEU A 579 -1.90 -45.77 11.00
N GLN A 580 -2.95 -45.25 11.63
CA GLN A 580 -4.09 -46.08 12.06
C GLN A 580 -5.01 -46.46 10.88
N HIS A 581 -4.95 -45.72 9.76
CA HIS A 581 -5.88 -45.86 8.63
C HIS A 581 -5.17 -46.04 7.27
N ARG A 582 -3.83 -46.01 7.24
CA ARG A 582 -3.00 -46.07 6.03
C ARG A 582 -1.86 -47.06 6.19
N ASP A 583 -1.43 -47.62 5.07
CA ASP A 583 -0.24 -48.47 5.03
C ASP A 583 1.02 -47.65 5.39
N ALA A 584 1.96 -48.26 6.11
CA ALA A 584 3.23 -47.63 6.51
C ALA A 584 4.07 -47.15 5.31
N GLN A 585 3.93 -47.81 4.16
CA GLN A 585 4.60 -47.50 2.89
C GLN A 585 3.84 -46.45 2.05
N THR A 586 2.72 -45.92 2.53
CA THR A 586 1.98 -44.84 1.84
C THR A 586 2.95 -43.71 1.47
N PRO A 587 3.02 -43.29 0.19
CA PRO A 587 3.95 -42.25 -0.23
C PRO A 587 3.70 -40.92 0.48
N VAL A 588 4.77 -40.28 0.92
CA VAL A 588 4.77 -38.93 1.51
C VAL A 588 5.81 -38.08 0.81
N ALA A 589 5.44 -36.86 0.44
CA ALA A 589 6.38 -35.86 -0.06
C ALA A 589 6.51 -34.70 0.94
N ILE A 590 7.73 -34.32 1.26
CA ILE A 590 8.07 -33.13 2.05
C ILE A 590 8.67 -32.12 1.08
N ALA A 591 7.88 -31.11 0.73
CA ALA A 591 8.24 -30.09 -0.24
C ALA A 591 8.57 -28.79 0.49
N ARG A 592 9.86 -28.44 0.52
CA ARG A 592 10.40 -27.32 1.29
C ARG A 592 10.84 -26.20 0.36
N SER A 593 10.41 -24.97 0.64
CA SER A 593 10.79 -23.75 -0.11
C SER A 593 10.58 -23.88 -1.63
N VAL A 594 9.48 -24.51 -2.05
CA VAL A 594 9.16 -24.75 -3.47
C VAL A 594 9.12 -23.44 -4.25
N TYR A 595 9.71 -23.43 -5.44
CA TYR A 595 9.95 -22.25 -6.28
C TYR A 595 10.74 -21.14 -5.58
N ARG A 596 11.72 -21.49 -4.75
CA ARG A 596 12.70 -20.58 -4.14
C ARG A 596 14.11 -21.19 -4.21
N GLU A 597 15.13 -20.40 -3.92
CA GLU A 597 16.55 -20.78 -4.06
C GLU A 597 16.94 -22.07 -3.31
N ARG A 598 16.33 -22.32 -2.14
CA ARG A 598 16.59 -23.51 -1.30
C ARG A 598 15.51 -24.59 -1.43
N GLU A 599 14.93 -24.72 -2.62
CA GLU A 599 13.96 -25.78 -2.91
C GLU A 599 14.55 -27.16 -2.60
N LEU A 600 13.83 -27.94 -1.82
CA LEU A 600 14.15 -29.33 -1.54
C LEU A 600 12.87 -30.15 -1.51
N ILE A 601 12.83 -31.21 -2.31
CA ILE A 601 11.72 -32.17 -2.33
C ILE A 601 12.27 -33.51 -1.89
N THR A 602 11.75 -34.00 -0.76
CA THR A 602 12.06 -35.32 -0.25
C THR A 602 10.84 -36.19 -0.43
N ILE A 603 10.99 -37.31 -1.14
CA ILE A 603 9.94 -38.33 -1.22
C ILE A 603 10.33 -39.50 -0.31
N THR A 604 9.39 -39.91 0.53
CA THR A 604 9.55 -40.89 1.59
C THR A 604 8.22 -41.62 1.80
N THR A 605 8.10 -42.33 2.91
CA THR A 605 6.89 -43.07 3.30
C THR A 605 6.30 -42.48 4.58
N LEU A 606 5.05 -42.82 4.86
CA LEU A 606 4.35 -42.39 6.07
C LEU A 606 5.08 -42.81 7.34
N GLU A 607 5.69 -43.99 7.36
CA GLU A 607 6.52 -44.45 8.49
C GLU A 607 7.76 -43.56 8.70
N LYS A 608 8.50 -43.30 7.62
CA LYS A 608 9.83 -42.66 7.64
C LYS A 608 9.80 -41.14 7.53
N MET A 609 8.64 -40.51 7.40
CA MET A 609 8.56 -39.08 7.12
C MET A 609 9.22 -38.18 8.18
N LEU A 610 9.29 -38.63 9.45
CA LEU A 610 9.91 -37.87 10.53
C LEU A 610 11.44 -38.02 10.59
N ASP A 611 12.02 -38.93 9.79
CA ASP A 611 13.47 -39.08 9.67
C ASP A 611 14.11 -37.94 8.86
N PHE A 612 13.27 -37.13 8.21
CA PHE A 612 13.65 -36.04 7.34
C PHE A 612 13.30 -34.69 7.95
N PRO A 613 14.06 -33.62 7.62
CA PRO A 613 13.79 -32.29 8.15
C PRO A 613 12.44 -31.76 7.66
N ILE A 614 11.59 -31.37 8.61
CA ILE A 614 10.32 -30.68 8.39
C ILE A 614 10.34 -29.39 9.21
N ASP A 615 10.11 -28.25 8.57
CA ASP A 615 10.11 -26.93 9.19
C ASP A 615 8.92 -26.07 8.72
N MET A 616 8.89 -24.80 9.14
CA MET A 616 7.82 -23.86 8.80
C MET A 616 7.74 -23.51 7.29
N LEU A 617 8.77 -23.84 6.51
CA LEU A 617 8.82 -23.62 5.06
C LEU A 617 8.48 -24.90 4.27
N SER A 618 8.06 -25.95 4.98
CA SER A 618 7.73 -27.24 4.42
C SER A 618 6.21 -27.40 4.26
N THR A 619 5.79 -27.95 3.12
CA THR A 619 4.44 -28.51 2.91
C THR A 619 4.59 -30.02 2.83
N VAL A 620 3.80 -30.76 3.60
CA VAL A 620 3.82 -32.24 3.58
C VAL A 620 2.60 -32.74 2.82
N LEU A 621 2.80 -33.54 1.78
CA LEU A 621 1.72 -34.22 1.05
C LEU A 621 1.74 -35.70 1.43
N ILE A 622 0.65 -36.18 2.02
CA ILE A 622 0.42 -37.58 2.35
C ILE A 622 -0.52 -38.15 1.30
N GLY A 623 -0.05 -39.18 0.57
CA GLY A 623 -0.87 -39.91 -0.40
C GLY A 623 -2.07 -40.60 0.24
N ASN A 624 -3.04 -40.96 -0.59
CA ASN A 624 -4.09 -41.91 -0.25
C ASN A 624 -3.67 -43.35 -0.61
N GLN A 625 -4.57 -44.32 -0.43
CA GLN A 625 -4.27 -45.74 -0.68
C GLN A 625 -3.91 -46.07 -2.14
N SER A 626 -4.33 -45.25 -3.11
CA SER A 626 -4.02 -45.45 -4.53
C SER A 626 -2.80 -44.66 -5.00
N THR A 627 -2.27 -43.77 -4.15
CA THR A 627 -1.10 -42.97 -4.48
C THR A 627 0.13 -43.87 -4.62
N GLY A 628 0.82 -43.74 -5.75
CA GLY A 628 2.00 -44.55 -6.05
C GLY A 628 2.94 -43.84 -7.00
N PHE A 629 4.05 -44.49 -7.28
CA PHE A 629 5.01 -44.00 -8.27
C PHE A 629 4.70 -44.59 -9.64
N TYR A 630 4.78 -43.74 -10.65
CA TYR A 630 4.94 -44.15 -12.03
C TYR A 630 6.25 -43.58 -12.55
N GLU A 631 7.23 -44.46 -12.78
CA GLU A 631 8.63 -44.06 -12.96
C GLU A 631 9.07 -43.15 -11.79
N ASN A 632 9.52 -41.93 -12.11
CA ASN A 632 9.94 -40.94 -11.12
C ASN A 632 8.82 -39.98 -10.67
N TRP A 633 7.58 -40.19 -11.14
CA TRP A 633 6.46 -39.28 -10.87
C TRP A 633 5.54 -39.84 -9.80
N LEU A 634 5.17 -39.00 -8.84
CA LEU A 634 4.16 -39.32 -7.85
C LEU A 634 2.77 -39.06 -8.44
N ILE A 635 1.95 -40.08 -8.50
CA ILE A 635 0.62 -40.01 -9.10
C ILE A 635 -0.43 -40.63 -8.18
N THR A 636 -1.65 -40.09 -8.25
CA THR A 636 -2.83 -40.69 -7.62
C THR A 636 -3.81 -41.06 -8.74
N PRO A 637 -3.80 -42.30 -9.26
CA PRO A 637 -4.58 -42.68 -10.43
C PRO A 637 -6.08 -42.45 -10.23
N ARG A 638 -6.76 -41.98 -11.29
CA ARG A 638 -8.21 -41.70 -11.30
C ARG A 638 -9.06 -42.92 -11.71
N GLY A 639 -8.41 -44.05 -12.02
CA GLY A 639 -9.09 -45.28 -12.45
C GLY A 639 -9.50 -45.32 -13.93
N TYR A 640 -8.95 -44.46 -14.80
CA TYR A 640 -9.24 -44.54 -16.24
C TYR A 640 -8.74 -45.83 -16.93
N LEU A 641 -7.80 -46.53 -16.29
CA LEU A 641 -7.14 -47.73 -16.82
C LEU A 641 -7.42 -48.98 -15.96
N SER A 642 -8.29 -48.88 -14.94
CA SER A 642 -8.65 -49.97 -14.05
C SER A 642 -9.82 -50.79 -14.58
#